data_AF-A0A7J7Q1H9-F1
#
_entry.id   AF-A0A7J7Q1H9-F1
#
_cell.length_a   1.000
_cell.length_b   1.000
_cell.length_c   1.000
_cell.angle_alpha   90.00
_cell.angle_beta   90.00
_cell.angle_gamma   90.00
#
_symmetry.space_group_name_H-M   'P 1'
#
loop_
_entity.id
_entity.type
_entity.pdbx_description
1 polymer ?
#
loop_
_entity_poly.entity_id
_entity_poly.type
_entity_poly.pdbx_seq_one_letter_code
_entity_poly.pdbx_strand_id
1 'polypeptide(L)'
;MPWPQQQPQQLWRAPLASASLQHTYSQAGLCALHFVGDAAGARELACCWRLRLLCACGIEQVLVGLNRRDPRCFDMYRLNLSSGQLVLDTENPGNVVAWYADAAFQVRAALVVDPGDGSKTLCVRRGHAGAAWHDVVTWPQEEEGRVVCFAKDGRSIYVTSSLGRDTTELQLLALHPAAAPAAAGAADTSPPTPAGGAVAAIHSATTAAAAGVEPSSSSSGPVVLSRLASLDRCDVGQVLVDKLQWQPLAVGFDYLRQEWQVLESSLQADFQTLLSFKGPDADLAVEARSNDGSVWLVAYSRDDAPTEYYVYDRSAAEDGADAAGTLQFLFVNRPELSKYTLGRKHPVLLQARDGITLPSYLTLPPLRGAPKSLLPPNPEPLDPGSEGWGSVSGLNLPMVLFVHGGPWGRDVWGLDSTAQWFANRGYAVLQVNFRASSGFGKRFLHLGDGQWGVGTMQHDLSDAVAWAVAAGIADRSRVAIYGVSYGGYACLAGLAYTPGLYCCGVDIVGPSHVRTLLGTIPAYWAPAKRLLIDRIGDAETDDDLNRRISPLYHAPAMRAPLVIAQGANDPRVKRAESDQIYNALRDKGLEVQYFLYEDEGHGFARPPNRLDFCSRVDHFLAKHLGGRAEAPLEMQDTSVVALHEYESLDDYKPPAAASAAGHKPAGAAAAVATAAAVAGAAAAGAKHEGGVTGGMGLGRKVGLAVGVPAAVLAGAAALAVAVLRGLSPRR
;
A
#
# COMPACT_ATOMS: atom_id res chain seq x y z
N MET A 1 44.51 27.27 28.41
CA MET A 1 44.04 26.58 29.64
C MET A 1 43.59 25.19 29.25
N PRO A 2 43.86 24.14 30.03
CA PRO A 2 43.39 22.78 29.72
C PRO A 2 41.89 22.63 29.98
N TRP A 3 41.22 21.79 29.17
CA TRP A 3 39.81 21.43 29.33
C TRP A 3 39.66 20.34 30.40
N PRO A 4 38.63 20.37 31.28
CA PRO A 4 38.43 19.31 32.27
C PRO A 4 37.93 18.02 31.61
N GLN A 5 38.42 16.88 32.10
CA GLN A 5 37.84 15.56 31.79
C GLN A 5 36.53 15.36 32.57
N GLN A 6 35.51 14.83 31.90
CA GLN A 6 34.39 14.14 32.56
C GLN A 6 34.09 12.81 31.85
N GLN A 7 33.54 11.86 32.60
CA GLN A 7 33.42 10.45 32.19
C GLN A 7 32.11 10.16 31.43
N PRO A 8 32.10 9.20 30.48
CA PRO A 8 30.94 8.93 29.63
C PRO A 8 29.92 7.98 30.30
N GLN A 9 29.17 8.45 31.30
CA GLN A 9 28.01 7.73 31.85
C GLN A 9 26.85 8.68 32.22
N GLN A 10 25.83 8.79 31.33
CA GLN A 10 24.39 9.08 31.58
C GLN A 10 23.70 9.74 30.35
N LEU A 11 23.67 9.05 29.20
CA LEU A 11 22.83 9.43 28.04
C LEU A 11 22.16 8.19 27.39
N TRP A 12 21.35 7.47 28.18
CA TRP A 12 20.62 6.26 27.73
C TRP A 12 19.18 6.19 28.27
N ARG A 13 18.45 7.33 28.25
CA ARG A 13 16.98 7.38 28.44
C ARG A 13 16.34 8.50 27.61
N ALA A 14 15.96 8.16 26.39
CA ALA A 14 14.96 8.88 25.60
C ALA A 14 14.00 7.83 25.00
N PRO A 15 12.66 8.02 25.06
CA PRO A 15 11.72 7.05 24.51
C PRO A 15 11.72 7.08 22.97
N LEU A 16 11.70 5.91 22.34
CA LEU A 16 11.51 5.77 20.90
C LEU A 16 10.05 6.05 20.53
N ALA A 17 9.77 7.30 20.14
CA ALA A 17 8.45 7.69 19.67
C ALA A 17 8.18 7.19 18.24
N SER A 18 7.24 6.24 18.13
CA SER A 18 6.30 6.10 17.00
C SER A 18 6.79 6.37 15.56
N ALA A 19 7.84 5.68 15.13
CA ALA A 19 8.18 5.60 13.70
C ALA A 19 7.07 4.88 12.91
N SER A 20 6.30 5.62 12.10
CA SER A 20 5.15 5.08 11.37
C SER A 20 5.57 4.30 10.11
N LEU A 21 5.78 2.99 10.24
CA LEU A 21 5.92 2.07 9.10
C LEU A 21 4.59 1.96 8.33
N GLN A 22 4.34 2.91 7.41
CA GLN A 22 3.32 2.75 6.38
C GLN A 22 3.86 1.74 5.35
N HIS A 23 3.24 0.56 5.26
CA HIS A 23 3.64 -0.49 4.32
C HIS A 23 3.21 -0.11 2.90
N THR A 24 3.99 0.74 2.22
CA THR A 24 3.99 0.74 0.75
C THR A 24 4.54 -0.60 0.29
N TYR A 25 3.65 -1.47 -0.21
CA TYR A 25 3.98 -2.78 -0.79
C TYR A 25 4.74 -2.65 -2.12
N SER A 26 5.95 -2.12 -2.05
CA SER A 26 7.02 -2.49 -2.98
C SER A 26 7.36 -3.94 -2.68
N GLN A 27 7.04 -4.87 -3.60
CA GLN A 27 7.35 -6.30 -3.45
C GLN A 27 8.86 -6.62 -3.40
N ALA A 28 9.74 -5.62 -3.57
CA ALA A 28 11.13 -5.76 -3.17
C ALA A 28 11.23 -5.71 -1.63
N GLY A 29 11.58 -6.84 -1.01
CA GLY A 29 11.86 -6.96 0.43
C GLY A 29 13.07 -6.12 0.87
N LEU A 30 12.84 -4.81 1.02
CA LEU A 30 13.85 -3.78 1.25
C LEU A 30 13.88 -3.37 2.73
N CYS A 31 14.61 -4.13 3.55
CA CYS A 31 14.93 -3.74 4.93
C CYS A 31 15.86 -2.51 4.96
N ALA A 32 15.28 -1.31 4.97
CA ALA A 32 16.00 -0.05 5.10
C ALA A 32 16.50 0.16 6.54
N LEU A 33 17.71 -0.32 6.83
CA LEU A 33 18.39 -0.03 8.11
C LEU A 33 18.88 1.43 8.15
N HIS A 34 18.23 2.25 8.97
CA HIS A 34 18.70 3.60 9.30
C HIS A 34 19.74 3.55 10.42
N PHE A 35 21.02 3.78 10.07
CA PHE A 35 22.03 4.15 11.04
C PHE A 35 22.07 5.68 11.21
N VAL A 36 21.79 6.15 12.42
CA VAL A 36 22.04 7.55 12.82
C VAL A 36 23.44 7.62 13.41
N GLY A 37 24.34 8.34 12.74
CA GLY A 37 25.72 8.58 13.19
C GLY A 37 26.08 10.04 12.92
N ASP A 38 26.54 10.72 13.95
CA ASP A 38 26.68 12.18 13.94
C ASP A 38 27.99 12.62 13.26
N ALA A 39 27.87 13.42 12.20
CA ALA A 39 29.00 14.00 11.48
C ALA A 39 28.54 15.28 10.76
N ALA A 40 28.97 16.45 11.26
CA ALA A 40 28.57 17.74 10.72
C ALA A 40 29.07 17.92 9.26
N GLY A 41 28.13 18.10 8.33
CA GLY A 41 28.43 18.33 6.90
C GLY A 41 27.29 17.91 5.96
N ALA A 42 26.45 16.95 6.36
CA ALA A 42 25.33 16.48 5.54
C ALA A 42 24.09 17.41 5.62
N ARG A 43 24.08 18.50 4.83
CA ARG A 43 22.91 19.37 4.62
C ARG A 43 22.61 19.61 3.14
N GLU A 44 22.35 18.54 2.41
CA GLU A 44 21.55 18.53 1.17
C GLU A 44 21.18 17.08 0.82
N LEU A 45 20.20 16.89 -0.09
CA LEU A 45 19.69 15.59 -0.57
C LEU A 45 19.11 14.66 0.51
N ALA A 46 17.87 14.94 0.92
CA ALA A 46 17.02 13.96 1.61
C ALA A 46 16.48 12.87 0.66
N CYS A 47 15.96 11.78 1.23
CA CYS A 47 15.08 10.80 0.57
C CYS A 47 15.67 9.89 -0.55
N CYS A 48 16.97 9.59 -0.53
CA CYS A 48 17.55 8.46 -1.28
C CYS A 48 18.41 7.53 -0.39
N TRP A 49 17.82 6.37 -0.08
CA TRP A 49 18.36 5.09 0.42
C TRP A 49 19.87 4.99 0.67
N ARG A 50 20.29 4.70 1.91
CA ARG A 50 21.71 4.52 2.31
C ARG A 50 22.17 3.07 2.55
N LEU A 51 21.31 2.06 2.38
CA LEU A 51 21.68 0.65 2.53
C LEU A 51 20.77 -0.27 1.70
N ARG A 52 21.34 -1.29 1.04
CA ARG A 52 20.59 -2.41 0.43
C ARG A 52 21.34 -3.72 0.68
N LEU A 53 20.94 -4.47 1.70
CA LEU A 53 21.48 -5.81 2.01
C LEU A 53 20.89 -6.85 1.04
N LEU A 54 21.71 -7.79 0.56
CA LEU A 54 21.27 -8.80 -0.42
C LEU A 54 21.36 -10.27 0.04
N CYS A 55 22.40 -10.66 0.78
CA CYS A 55 22.52 -12.02 1.32
C CYS A 55 23.54 -12.08 2.47
N ALA A 56 23.50 -13.15 3.27
CA ALA A 56 24.47 -13.48 4.30
C ALA A 56 24.63 -15.02 4.40
N CYS A 57 25.81 -15.54 4.05
CA CYS A 57 26.18 -16.95 4.22
C CYS A 57 27.61 -17.04 4.78
N GLY A 58 27.75 -17.61 5.98
CA GLY A 58 28.98 -17.47 6.79
C GLY A 58 29.10 -16.06 7.38
N ILE A 59 29.00 -15.94 8.70
CA ILE A 59 28.77 -14.64 9.38
C ILE A 59 30.08 -13.86 9.55
N GLU A 60 30.69 -13.45 8.43
CA GLU A 60 31.73 -12.43 8.38
C GLU A 60 31.51 -11.36 7.31
N GLN A 61 30.73 -11.61 6.25
CA GLN A 61 30.54 -10.65 5.16
C GLN A 61 29.07 -10.48 4.73
N VAL A 62 28.71 -9.26 4.33
CA VAL A 62 27.43 -8.93 3.69
C VAL A 62 27.66 -8.10 2.42
N LEU A 63 26.79 -8.30 1.41
CA LEU A 63 26.75 -7.48 0.20
C LEU A 63 25.82 -6.29 0.42
N VAL A 64 26.30 -5.08 0.11
CA VAL A 64 25.64 -3.80 0.36
C VAL A 64 25.68 -2.93 -0.89
N GLY A 65 24.51 -2.57 -1.43
CA GLY A 65 24.39 -1.53 -2.44
C GLY A 65 24.58 -0.13 -1.85
N LEU A 66 25.51 0.68 -2.38
CA LEU A 66 25.79 2.06 -1.94
C LEU A 66 26.07 2.99 -3.13
N ASN A 67 25.51 4.20 -3.09
CA ASN A 67 25.76 5.29 -4.06
C ASN A 67 26.92 6.21 -3.63
N ARG A 68 28.00 5.61 -3.11
CA ARG A 68 29.13 6.35 -2.49
C ARG A 68 30.06 7.04 -3.49
N ARG A 69 30.22 6.45 -4.68
CA ARG A 69 31.10 6.94 -5.76
C ARG A 69 30.38 7.93 -6.67
N ASP A 70 29.13 7.60 -7.00
CA ASP A 70 28.21 8.43 -7.79
C ASP A 70 26.85 8.41 -7.07
N PRO A 71 26.28 9.56 -6.67
CA PRO A 71 25.02 9.60 -5.94
C PRO A 71 23.82 9.09 -6.77
N ARG A 72 23.95 9.00 -8.10
CA ARG A 72 22.89 8.62 -9.05
C ARG A 72 22.64 7.12 -9.12
N CYS A 73 23.63 6.27 -8.83
CA CYS A 73 23.56 4.83 -9.03
C CYS A 73 24.21 4.05 -7.88
N PHE A 74 23.75 2.82 -7.63
CA PHE A 74 24.26 1.99 -6.54
C PHE A 74 25.30 0.99 -7.04
N ASP A 75 26.57 1.21 -6.69
CA ASP A 75 27.61 0.18 -6.79
C ASP A 75 27.39 -0.89 -5.71
N MET A 76 28.00 -2.06 -5.88
CA MET A 76 27.97 -3.13 -4.90
C MET A 76 29.27 -3.19 -4.10
N TYR A 77 29.16 -3.26 -2.78
CA TYR A 77 30.29 -3.37 -1.85
C TYR A 77 30.16 -4.63 -0.98
N ARG A 78 31.29 -5.24 -0.61
CA ARG A 78 31.38 -6.20 0.49
C ARG A 78 31.75 -5.48 1.77
N LEU A 79 30.92 -5.63 2.80
CA LEU A 79 31.22 -5.19 4.16
C LEU A 79 31.59 -6.41 5.00
N ASN A 80 32.79 -6.42 5.58
CA ASN A 80 33.14 -7.37 6.63
C ASN A 80 32.53 -6.90 7.97
N LEU A 81 31.72 -7.75 8.60
CA LEU A 81 31.01 -7.45 9.84
C LEU A 81 31.92 -7.41 11.08
N SER A 82 33.00 -8.20 11.07
CA SER A 82 33.94 -8.33 12.20
C SER A 82 34.97 -7.19 12.26
N SER A 83 35.39 -6.66 11.10
CA SER A 83 36.39 -5.59 11.00
C SER A 83 35.82 -4.23 10.56
N GLY A 84 34.57 -4.18 10.10
CA GLY A 84 33.96 -2.99 9.48
C GLY A 84 34.56 -2.62 8.11
N GLN A 85 35.44 -3.46 7.55
CA GLN A 85 36.11 -3.17 6.27
C GLN A 85 35.10 -3.22 5.12
N LEU A 86 34.98 -2.10 4.40
CA LEU A 86 34.12 -1.97 3.22
C LEU A 86 34.97 -1.92 1.94
N VAL A 87 34.74 -2.85 1.02
CA VAL A 87 35.48 -3.00 -0.26
C VAL A 87 34.50 -2.97 -1.43
N LEU A 88 34.84 -2.28 -2.52
CA LEU A 88 34.06 -2.30 -3.76
C LEU A 88 34.13 -3.71 -4.40
N ASP A 89 32.98 -4.28 -4.74
CA ASP A 89 32.86 -5.61 -5.39
C ASP A 89 32.57 -5.46 -6.90
N THR A 90 31.48 -4.75 -7.23
CA THR A 90 31.03 -4.57 -8.61
C THR A 90 30.59 -3.12 -8.81
N GLU A 91 31.25 -2.43 -9.73
CA GLU A 91 30.91 -1.07 -10.13
C GLU A 91 29.63 -1.03 -10.98
N ASN A 92 28.80 0.00 -10.76
CA ASN A 92 27.62 0.27 -11.58
C ASN A 92 28.00 1.19 -12.77
N PRO A 93 27.81 0.77 -14.03
CA PRO A 93 28.08 1.61 -15.21
C PRO A 93 27.08 2.78 -15.37
N GLY A 94 26.05 2.85 -14.53
CA GLY A 94 25.09 3.96 -14.45
C GLY A 94 23.63 3.56 -14.71
N ASN A 95 23.39 2.36 -15.26
CA ASN A 95 22.08 1.88 -15.68
C ASN A 95 21.62 0.55 -15.02
N VAL A 96 22.36 0.04 -14.03
CA VAL A 96 21.94 -1.15 -13.25
C VAL A 96 21.05 -0.72 -12.09
N VAL A 97 19.83 -1.25 -12.02
CA VAL A 97 18.81 -0.92 -10.99
C VAL A 97 18.66 -1.99 -9.91
N ALA A 98 19.12 -3.22 -10.16
CA ALA A 98 19.18 -4.29 -9.18
C ALA A 98 20.37 -5.23 -9.42
N TRP A 99 20.93 -5.76 -8.34
CA TRP A 99 22.04 -6.70 -8.32
C TRP A 99 21.63 -7.97 -7.58
N TYR A 100 22.10 -9.13 -8.03
CA TYR A 100 21.80 -10.42 -7.41
C TYR A 100 23.06 -11.28 -7.33
N ALA A 101 23.24 -11.92 -6.17
CA ALA A 101 24.32 -12.87 -5.92
C ALA A 101 23.81 -14.31 -6.02
N ASP A 102 24.68 -15.23 -6.40
CA ASP A 102 24.39 -16.67 -6.41
C ASP A 102 24.68 -17.35 -5.06
N ALA A 103 24.47 -18.66 -4.99
CA ALA A 103 24.75 -19.48 -3.81
C ALA A 103 26.25 -19.52 -3.42
N ALA A 104 27.16 -19.10 -4.30
CA ALA A 104 28.59 -18.90 -4.01
C ALA A 104 28.90 -17.44 -3.61
N PHE A 105 27.87 -16.64 -3.33
CA PHE A 105 27.94 -15.25 -2.89
C PHE A 105 28.65 -14.33 -3.91
N GLN A 106 28.62 -14.69 -5.19
CA GLN A 106 29.20 -13.93 -6.30
C GLN A 106 28.13 -13.07 -6.97
N VAL A 107 28.41 -11.77 -7.16
CA VAL A 107 27.50 -10.86 -7.89
C VAL A 107 27.53 -11.22 -9.37
N ARG A 108 26.48 -11.92 -9.80
CA ARG A 108 26.40 -12.60 -11.10
C ARG A 108 25.17 -12.29 -11.92
N ALA A 109 24.12 -11.67 -11.38
CA ALA A 109 23.04 -11.14 -12.19
C ALA A 109 22.80 -9.65 -11.90
N ALA A 110 22.39 -8.92 -12.94
CA ALA A 110 22.05 -7.52 -12.91
C ALA A 110 20.73 -7.31 -13.66
N LEU A 111 19.87 -6.44 -13.14
CA LEU A 111 18.76 -5.88 -13.90
C LEU A 111 19.20 -4.51 -14.43
N VAL A 112 19.39 -4.43 -15.74
CA VAL A 112 19.78 -3.23 -16.48
C VAL A 112 18.53 -2.56 -17.04
N VAL A 113 18.48 -1.22 -17.05
CA VAL A 113 17.45 -0.47 -17.77
C VAL A 113 18.07 0.23 -18.97
N ASP A 114 17.45 0.12 -20.15
CA ASP A 114 17.83 0.93 -21.30
C ASP A 114 17.26 2.36 -21.16
N PRO A 115 18.09 3.41 -21.30
CA PRO A 115 17.66 4.80 -21.13
C PRO A 115 16.93 5.38 -22.36
N GLY A 116 16.92 4.69 -23.50
CA GLY A 116 16.25 5.09 -24.73
C GLY A 116 14.81 4.58 -24.84
N ASP A 117 14.56 3.31 -24.49
CA ASP A 117 13.23 2.68 -24.56
C ASP A 117 12.64 2.23 -23.21
N GLY A 118 13.38 2.34 -22.11
CA GLY A 118 12.90 1.97 -20.78
C GLY A 118 12.77 0.45 -20.53
N SER A 119 13.21 -0.39 -21.47
CA SER A 119 13.21 -1.84 -21.29
C SER A 119 14.14 -2.30 -20.16
N LYS A 120 13.81 -3.45 -19.55
CA LYS A 120 14.54 -4.08 -18.45
C LYS A 120 15.22 -5.34 -18.97
N THR A 121 16.55 -5.42 -18.94
CA THR A 121 17.31 -6.61 -19.37
C THR A 121 17.97 -7.30 -18.18
N LEU A 122 17.80 -8.63 -18.11
CA LEU A 122 18.53 -9.49 -17.18
C LEU A 122 19.87 -9.88 -17.79
N CYS A 123 20.93 -9.21 -17.35
CA CYS A 123 22.31 -9.52 -17.71
C CYS A 123 22.93 -10.45 -16.67
N VAL A 124 23.71 -11.46 -17.09
CA VAL A 124 24.32 -12.46 -16.20
C VAL A 124 25.80 -12.71 -16.53
N ARG A 125 26.62 -13.00 -15.50
CA ARG A 125 28.02 -13.42 -15.62
C ARG A 125 28.16 -14.94 -15.58
N ARG A 126 29.03 -15.49 -16.45
CA ARG A 126 29.33 -16.94 -16.51
C ARG A 126 30.36 -17.34 -15.46
N GLY A 127 29.99 -18.21 -14.52
CA GLY A 127 30.89 -18.84 -13.55
C GLY A 127 31.40 -17.96 -12.41
N HIS A 128 31.97 -16.78 -12.68
CA HIS A 128 32.62 -15.92 -11.66
C HIS A 128 32.37 -14.43 -11.86
N ALA A 129 32.58 -13.63 -10.81
CA ALA A 129 32.33 -12.18 -10.81
C ALA A 129 33.24 -11.36 -11.76
N GLY A 130 34.31 -11.97 -12.31
CA GLY A 130 35.19 -11.35 -13.30
C GLY A 130 34.84 -11.65 -14.77
N ALA A 131 33.82 -12.48 -15.03
CA ALA A 131 33.41 -12.82 -16.38
C ALA A 131 32.64 -11.68 -17.07
N ALA A 132 32.59 -11.72 -18.40
CA ALA A 132 31.73 -10.85 -19.19
C ALA A 132 30.25 -11.07 -18.85
N TRP A 133 29.47 -10.00 -19.00
CA TRP A 133 28.01 -10.03 -18.96
C TRP A 133 27.48 -10.54 -20.32
N HIS A 134 26.40 -11.32 -20.28
CA HIS A 134 25.57 -11.63 -21.45
C HIS A 134 24.10 -11.60 -21.05
N ASP A 135 23.21 -11.33 -22.01
CA ASP A 135 21.78 -11.17 -21.74
C ASP A 135 21.06 -12.52 -21.69
N VAL A 136 20.01 -12.61 -20.86
CA VAL A 136 19.20 -13.82 -20.66
C VAL A 136 17.75 -13.59 -21.09
N VAL A 137 17.21 -12.40 -20.78
CA VAL A 137 15.86 -11.97 -21.17
C VAL A 137 15.79 -10.45 -21.13
N THR A 138 15.08 -9.87 -22.10
CA THR A 138 14.67 -8.45 -22.08
C THR A 138 13.15 -8.38 -21.97
N TRP A 139 12.68 -7.61 -21.00
CA TRP A 139 11.30 -7.18 -20.87
C TRP A 139 11.18 -5.77 -21.45
N PRO A 140 10.43 -5.56 -22.54
CA PRO A 140 10.01 -4.22 -22.98
C PRO A 140 9.40 -3.39 -21.84
N GLN A 141 9.31 -2.07 -22.01
CA GLN A 141 8.76 -1.14 -21.02
C GLN A 141 7.39 -1.57 -20.46
N GLU A 142 6.55 -2.15 -21.31
CA GLU A 142 5.19 -2.61 -21.02
C GLU A 142 5.10 -4.04 -20.47
N GLU A 143 6.24 -4.71 -20.24
CA GLU A 143 6.31 -6.05 -19.67
C GLU A 143 6.92 -6.00 -18.27
N GLU A 144 6.34 -6.73 -17.31
CA GLU A 144 6.89 -6.86 -15.96
C GLU A 144 7.79 -8.09 -15.81
N GLY A 145 8.86 -7.89 -15.04
CA GLY A 145 10.02 -8.76 -15.05
C GLY A 145 10.95 -8.52 -13.87
N ARG A 146 11.11 -9.53 -13.00
CA ARG A 146 11.93 -9.42 -11.77
C ARG A 146 12.63 -10.73 -11.48
N VAL A 147 13.90 -10.67 -11.09
CA VAL A 147 14.61 -11.83 -10.54
C VAL A 147 14.16 -12.07 -9.10
N VAL A 148 13.84 -13.33 -8.79
CA VAL A 148 13.54 -13.83 -7.44
C VAL A 148 14.84 -14.30 -6.78
N CYS A 149 15.49 -15.32 -7.36
CA CYS A 149 16.78 -15.85 -6.90
C CYS A 149 17.45 -16.70 -8.00
N PHE A 150 18.76 -16.93 -7.88
CA PHE A 150 19.41 -18.03 -8.60
C PHE A 150 18.85 -19.38 -8.15
N ALA A 151 18.87 -20.38 -9.01
CA ALA A 151 18.78 -21.77 -8.58
C ALA A 151 20.13 -22.26 -8.02
N LYS A 152 20.09 -23.28 -7.16
CA LYS A 152 21.29 -23.87 -6.52
C LYS A 152 22.33 -24.43 -7.48
N ASP A 153 21.93 -24.71 -8.72
CA ASP A 153 22.84 -25.18 -9.78
C ASP A 153 23.80 -24.10 -10.32
N GLY A 154 23.55 -22.82 -10.03
CA GLY A 154 24.30 -21.67 -10.58
C GLY A 154 24.19 -21.50 -12.10
N ARG A 155 23.27 -22.24 -12.74
CA ARG A 155 23.03 -22.35 -14.20
C ARG A 155 21.59 -21.96 -14.60
N SER A 156 20.68 -21.88 -13.62
CA SER A 156 19.28 -21.51 -13.80
C SER A 156 18.90 -20.38 -12.84
N ILE A 157 17.82 -19.64 -13.13
CA ILE A 157 17.38 -18.48 -12.33
C ILE A 157 15.85 -18.40 -12.28
N TYR A 158 15.30 -18.15 -11.10
CA TYR A 158 13.86 -17.94 -10.90
C TYR A 158 13.52 -16.46 -11.11
N VAL A 159 12.48 -16.21 -11.90
CA VAL A 159 11.99 -14.86 -12.23
C VAL A 159 10.47 -14.81 -12.16
N THR A 160 9.89 -13.65 -11.88
CA THR A 160 8.51 -13.35 -12.30
C THR A 160 8.56 -12.66 -13.66
N SER A 161 7.62 -12.99 -14.55
CA SER A 161 7.61 -12.51 -15.95
C SER A 161 6.20 -12.49 -16.54
N SER A 162 5.79 -11.40 -17.20
CA SER A 162 4.53 -11.30 -17.96
C SER A 162 4.68 -11.61 -19.45
N LEU A 163 5.89 -11.97 -19.92
CA LEU A 163 6.15 -12.23 -21.34
C LEU A 163 5.27 -13.37 -21.86
N GLY A 164 4.44 -13.05 -22.87
CA GLY A 164 3.48 -13.98 -23.46
C GLY A 164 2.22 -14.26 -22.61
N ARG A 165 2.01 -13.53 -21.51
CA ARG A 165 0.85 -13.61 -20.61
C ARG A 165 0.24 -12.23 -20.38
N ASP A 166 -0.85 -12.13 -19.62
CA ASP A 166 -1.39 -10.84 -19.16
C ASP A 166 -0.83 -10.45 -17.79
N THR A 167 -0.98 -11.35 -16.82
CA THR A 167 -0.35 -11.31 -15.50
C THR A 167 1.03 -11.96 -15.51
N THR A 168 1.86 -11.58 -14.55
CA THR A 168 3.16 -12.22 -14.29
C THR A 168 3.01 -13.68 -13.82
N GLU A 169 3.97 -14.50 -14.22
CA GLU A 169 4.13 -15.90 -13.81
C GLU A 169 5.51 -16.13 -13.20
N LEU A 170 5.59 -16.95 -12.15
CA LEU A 170 6.86 -17.45 -11.61
C LEU A 170 7.41 -18.56 -12.51
N GLN A 171 8.58 -18.32 -13.09
CA GLN A 171 9.25 -19.17 -14.07
C GLN A 171 10.69 -19.46 -13.65
N LEU A 172 11.23 -20.61 -14.09
CA LEU A 172 12.65 -20.94 -14.04
C LEU A 172 13.26 -20.81 -15.44
N LEU A 173 14.26 -19.95 -15.61
CA LEU A 173 14.98 -19.75 -16.88
C LEU A 173 16.35 -20.41 -16.85
N ALA A 174 16.79 -20.97 -17.99
CA ALA A 174 18.18 -21.36 -18.19
C ALA A 174 19.06 -20.12 -18.44
N LEU A 175 20.16 -19.96 -17.70
CA LEU A 175 21.12 -18.87 -17.91
C LEU A 175 22.00 -19.09 -19.14
N HIS A 176 22.22 -20.37 -19.47
CA HIS A 176 23.03 -20.82 -20.60
C HIS A 176 22.24 -21.93 -21.32
N PRO A 177 21.44 -21.61 -22.36
CA PRO A 177 20.89 -22.64 -23.21
C PRO A 177 22.06 -23.45 -23.80
N ALA A 178 21.92 -24.78 -23.84
CA ALA A 178 22.89 -25.63 -24.50
C ALA A 178 22.98 -25.22 -25.97
N ALA A 179 24.20 -25.18 -26.52
CA ALA A 179 24.36 -25.02 -27.96
C ALA A 179 23.57 -26.14 -28.65
N ALA A 180 22.73 -25.79 -29.63
CA ALA A 180 21.94 -26.78 -30.36
C ALA A 180 22.90 -27.87 -30.88
N PRO A 181 22.55 -29.17 -30.72
CA PRO A 181 23.45 -30.25 -31.10
C PRO A 181 23.82 -30.09 -32.57
N ALA A 182 25.12 -29.96 -32.84
CA ALA A 182 25.62 -29.69 -34.18
C ALA A 182 25.05 -30.75 -35.14
N ALA A 183 24.40 -30.28 -36.21
CA ALA A 183 23.63 -31.15 -37.10
C ALA A 183 24.51 -32.31 -37.57
N ALA A 184 24.10 -33.54 -37.21
CA ALA A 184 24.79 -34.74 -37.64
C ALA A 184 24.89 -34.74 -39.18
N GLY A 185 26.07 -35.10 -39.70
CA GLY A 185 26.46 -34.80 -41.07
C GLY A 185 25.44 -35.25 -42.12
N ALA A 186 25.31 -34.46 -43.19
CA ALA A 186 24.32 -34.66 -44.24
C ALA A 186 24.37 -36.09 -44.82
N ALA A 187 23.32 -36.86 -44.58
CA ALA A 187 22.96 -37.98 -45.43
C ALA A 187 22.18 -37.42 -46.64
N ASP A 188 22.61 -37.77 -47.85
CA ASP A 188 22.00 -37.29 -49.10
C ASP A 188 20.59 -37.85 -49.30
N THR A 189 19.59 -36.97 -49.28
CA THR A 189 18.29 -37.17 -49.94
C THR A 189 17.86 -35.91 -50.68
N SER A 190 18.22 -35.83 -51.96
CA SER A 190 17.73 -34.78 -52.86
C SER A 190 16.19 -34.82 -53.06
N PRO A 191 15.51 -33.68 -53.31
CA PRO A 191 14.07 -33.53 -53.03
C PRO A 191 13.13 -33.59 -54.26
N PRO A 192 11.82 -33.77 -54.05
CA PRO A 192 10.77 -33.30 -54.95
C PRO A 192 10.29 -31.87 -54.61
N THR A 193 9.90 -31.09 -55.62
CA THR A 193 9.53 -29.66 -55.54
C THR A 193 8.25 -29.42 -56.39
N PRO A 194 7.56 -28.26 -56.32
CA PRO A 194 6.68 -27.84 -55.23
C PRO A 194 5.24 -27.48 -55.69
N ALA A 195 4.35 -27.20 -54.73
CA ALA A 195 3.20 -26.28 -54.89
C ALA A 195 2.75 -25.77 -53.51
N GLY A 196 2.42 -24.48 -53.28
CA GLY A 196 2.57 -23.32 -54.15
C GLY A 196 2.03 -22.04 -53.46
N GLY A 197 2.61 -20.88 -53.78
CA GLY A 197 2.20 -19.55 -53.27
C GLY A 197 2.77 -19.15 -51.90
N ALA A 198 3.08 -17.89 -51.56
CA ALA A 198 3.76 -16.78 -52.26
C ALA A 198 3.60 -15.48 -51.44
N VAL A 199 4.72 -14.76 -51.16
CA VAL A 199 4.83 -13.27 -51.16
C VAL A 199 4.07 -12.49 -50.05
N ALA A 200 4.57 -11.44 -49.38
CA ALA A 200 5.88 -10.78 -49.20
C ALA A 200 5.80 -10.01 -47.84
N ALA A 201 6.84 -9.78 -47.03
CA ALA A 201 8.15 -9.12 -47.26
C ALA A 201 8.07 -7.59 -47.52
N ILE A 202 8.32 -6.79 -46.47
CA ILE A 202 8.82 -5.40 -46.56
C ILE A 202 9.94 -5.22 -45.52
N HIS A 203 11.06 -4.62 -45.92
CA HIS A 203 12.10 -4.10 -45.03
C HIS A 203 11.98 -2.58 -44.92
N SER A 204 12.40 -2.02 -43.79
CA SER A 204 13.23 -0.82 -43.82
C SER A 204 14.21 -0.85 -42.64
N ALA A 205 15.41 -0.32 -42.83
CA ALA A 205 16.44 -0.20 -41.82
C ALA A 205 17.31 1.01 -42.13
N THR A 206 17.73 1.76 -41.11
CA THR A 206 18.83 2.73 -41.21
C THR A 206 19.64 2.68 -39.92
N THR A 207 20.95 2.84 -40.03
CA THR A 207 21.91 2.65 -38.93
C THR A 207 22.49 3.96 -38.41
N ALA A 208 22.84 3.97 -37.13
CA ALA A 208 23.84 4.85 -36.55
C ALA A 208 24.66 4.03 -35.54
N ALA A 209 25.98 4.20 -35.50
CA ALA A 209 26.88 3.32 -34.74
C ALA A 209 27.91 4.11 -33.94
N ALA A 210 28.12 3.72 -32.68
CA ALA A 210 29.25 4.13 -31.84
C ALA A 210 29.51 3.10 -30.73
N ALA A 211 30.78 2.98 -30.32
CA ALA A 211 31.22 2.36 -29.07
C ALA A 211 30.90 0.85 -28.79
N GLY A 212 31.53 -0.04 -29.57
CA GLY A 212 32.35 -1.10 -28.94
C GLY A 212 31.67 -2.30 -28.27
N VAL A 213 30.38 -2.57 -28.49
CA VAL A 213 29.74 -3.84 -28.13
C VAL A 213 29.33 -4.56 -29.42
N GLU A 214 29.79 -5.80 -29.63
CA GLU A 214 29.24 -6.63 -30.71
C GLU A 214 27.85 -7.15 -30.31
N PRO A 215 26.81 -6.94 -31.13
CA PRO A 215 25.48 -7.47 -30.84
C PRO A 215 25.46 -8.98 -31.03
N SER A 216 25.37 -9.75 -29.94
CA SER A 216 25.38 -11.21 -29.99
C SER A 216 24.12 -11.76 -30.64
N SER A 217 24.21 -12.13 -31.92
CA SER A 217 23.10 -12.64 -32.73
C SER A 217 22.72 -14.08 -32.35
N SER A 218 21.90 -14.24 -31.30
CA SER A 218 21.23 -15.51 -30.97
C SER A 218 19.75 -15.26 -30.65
N SER A 219 18.91 -15.18 -31.69
CA SER A 219 17.48 -14.86 -31.61
C SER A 219 16.61 -16.03 -31.12
N SER A 220 17.08 -16.75 -30.10
CA SER A 220 16.25 -17.63 -29.28
C SER A 220 15.77 -16.84 -28.07
N GLY A 221 14.45 -16.71 -27.89
CA GLY A 221 13.88 -16.15 -26.66
C GLY A 221 14.28 -16.95 -25.41
N PRO A 222 14.00 -16.43 -24.21
CA PRO A 222 14.43 -17.06 -22.96
C PRO A 222 13.97 -18.52 -22.86
N VAL A 223 14.92 -19.41 -22.59
CA VAL A 223 14.64 -20.85 -22.45
C VAL A 223 14.05 -21.08 -21.05
N VAL A 224 12.72 -20.99 -20.99
CA VAL A 224 11.90 -21.36 -19.83
C VAL A 224 12.02 -22.87 -19.61
N LEU A 225 12.62 -23.26 -18.49
CA LEU A 225 12.76 -24.66 -18.06
C LEU A 225 11.50 -25.16 -17.35
N SER A 226 10.85 -24.29 -16.56
CA SER A 226 9.57 -24.60 -15.93
C SER A 226 8.74 -23.35 -15.63
N ARG A 227 7.44 -23.56 -15.46
CA ARG A 227 6.44 -22.62 -14.96
C ARG A 227 5.91 -23.18 -13.64
N LEU A 228 5.80 -22.33 -12.60
CA LEU A 228 5.55 -22.79 -11.22
C LEU A 228 4.23 -22.27 -10.65
N ALA A 229 3.94 -20.98 -10.85
CA ALA A 229 2.79 -20.31 -10.26
C ALA A 229 2.37 -19.12 -11.12
N SER A 230 1.07 -19.00 -11.41
CA SER A 230 0.44 -17.87 -12.10
C SER A 230 -1.03 -17.80 -11.73
N LEU A 231 -1.59 -16.60 -11.65
CA LEU A 231 -3.03 -16.42 -11.49
C LEU A 231 -3.52 -15.42 -12.55
N ASP A 232 -4.59 -15.73 -13.26
CA ASP A 232 -4.99 -14.91 -14.43
C ASP A 232 -5.69 -13.59 -14.03
N ARG A 233 -5.96 -13.35 -12.73
CA ARG A 233 -6.61 -12.13 -12.20
C ARG A 233 -5.68 -11.13 -11.52
N CYS A 234 -4.46 -11.52 -11.16
CA CYS A 234 -3.48 -10.62 -10.56
C CYS A 234 -2.05 -11.09 -10.77
N ASP A 235 -1.11 -10.16 -10.60
CA ASP A 235 0.32 -10.42 -10.65
C ASP A 235 0.81 -11.23 -9.43
N VAL A 236 1.95 -11.91 -9.61
CA VAL A 236 2.64 -12.62 -8.52
C VAL A 236 2.98 -11.65 -7.38
N GLY A 237 2.59 -12.04 -6.17
CA GLY A 237 2.85 -11.36 -4.91
C GLY A 237 4.22 -11.69 -4.31
N GLN A 238 4.23 -12.02 -3.01
CA GLN A 238 5.43 -12.48 -2.32
C GLN A 238 5.84 -13.89 -2.79
N VAL A 239 7.10 -14.09 -3.19
CA VAL A 239 7.66 -15.44 -3.40
C VAL A 239 8.55 -15.81 -2.22
N LEU A 240 8.19 -16.87 -1.49
CA LEU A 240 9.06 -17.42 -0.44
C LEU A 240 10.11 -18.34 -1.06
N VAL A 241 11.35 -18.19 -0.62
CA VAL A 241 12.51 -18.90 -1.14
C VAL A 241 13.24 -19.61 0.00
N ASP A 242 13.75 -20.81 -0.27
CA ASP A 242 14.65 -21.47 0.65
C ASP A 242 16.09 -20.94 0.54
N LYS A 243 16.70 -20.57 1.67
CA LYS A 243 18.02 -19.94 1.70
C LYS A 243 19.19 -20.94 1.60
N LEU A 244 18.92 -22.24 1.75
CA LEU A 244 19.91 -23.31 1.62
C LEU A 244 19.71 -24.14 0.36
N GLN A 245 18.45 -24.34 -0.07
CA GLN A 245 18.11 -25.04 -1.32
C GLN A 245 17.95 -24.11 -2.53
N TRP A 246 17.87 -22.79 -2.33
CA TRP A 246 17.76 -21.79 -3.40
C TRP A 246 16.65 -22.13 -4.40
N GLN A 247 15.47 -22.45 -3.88
CA GLN A 247 14.26 -22.78 -4.64
C GLN A 247 13.03 -22.06 -4.05
N PRO A 248 12.02 -21.68 -4.85
CA PRO A 248 10.73 -21.23 -4.37
C PRO A 248 10.01 -22.30 -3.54
N LEU A 249 9.26 -21.88 -2.52
CA LEU A 249 8.56 -22.72 -1.55
C LEU A 249 7.05 -22.48 -1.52
N ALA A 250 6.64 -21.20 -1.66
CA ALA A 250 5.26 -20.78 -1.75
C ALA A 250 5.18 -19.42 -2.47
N VAL A 251 4.03 -19.12 -3.06
CA VAL A 251 3.77 -17.91 -3.83
C VAL A 251 2.46 -17.27 -3.37
N GLY A 252 2.54 -16.03 -2.92
CA GLY A 252 1.39 -15.18 -2.63
C GLY A 252 0.83 -14.56 -3.91
N PHE A 253 -0.47 -14.32 -3.94
CA PHE A 253 -1.20 -13.62 -4.99
C PHE A 253 -2.12 -12.59 -4.35
N ASP A 254 -1.98 -11.32 -4.75
CA ASP A 254 -2.55 -10.19 -4.05
C ASP A 254 -3.64 -9.52 -4.92
N TYR A 255 -4.82 -10.14 -5.04
CA TYR A 255 -5.96 -9.61 -5.82
C TYR A 255 -6.84 -8.66 -4.98
N LEU A 256 -7.61 -9.23 -4.05
CA LEU A 256 -8.45 -8.50 -3.07
C LEU A 256 -8.02 -8.78 -1.62
N ARG A 257 -7.53 -10.00 -1.38
CA ARG A 257 -6.90 -10.51 -0.17
C ARG A 257 -5.67 -11.31 -0.61
N GLN A 258 -4.77 -11.63 0.31
CA GLN A 258 -3.61 -12.45 -0.03
C GLN A 258 -3.96 -13.94 -0.09
N GLU A 259 -3.78 -14.55 -1.26
CA GLU A 259 -3.97 -15.98 -1.52
C GLU A 259 -2.60 -16.68 -1.62
N TRP A 260 -2.43 -17.85 -1.02
CA TRP A 260 -1.12 -18.55 -0.98
C TRP A 260 -1.15 -19.89 -1.72
N GLN A 261 -0.41 -19.99 -2.83
CA GLN A 261 -0.08 -21.25 -3.49
C GLN A 261 1.19 -21.83 -2.87
N VAL A 262 1.06 -22.90 -2.08
CA VAL A 262 2.21 -23.68 -1.58
C VAL A 262 2.79 -24.50 -2.75
N LEU A 263 4.12 -24.49 -2.91
CA LEU A 263 4.83 -25.27 -3.94
C LEU A 263 5.54 -26.49 -3.33
N GLU A 264 6.09 -26.32 -2.14
CA GLU A 264 6.81 -27.36 -1.41
C GLU A 264 5.82 -28.13 -0.49
N SER A 265 5.55 -29.39 -0.81
CA SER A 265 4.54 -30.21 -0.09
C SER A 265 4.83 -30.38 1.40
N SER A 266 6.11 -30.34 1.80
CA SER A 266 6.54 -30.38 3.22
C SER A 266 6.17 -29.13 4.04
N LEU A 267 5.56 -28.11 3.42
CA LEU A 267 5.03 -26.91 4.08
C LEU A 267 3.50 -26.83 4.09
N GLN A 268 2.79 -27.85 3.58
CA GLN A 268 1.33 -27.79 3.43
C GLN A 268 0.60 -27.72 4.79
N ALA A 269 1.06 -28.50 5.78
CA ALA A 269 0.54 -28.48 7.15
C ALA A 269 0.87 -27.17 7.89
N ASP A 270 2.04 -26.59 7.62
CA ASP A 270 2.44 -25.29 8.17
C ASP A 270 1.51 -24.18 7.67
N PHE A 271 1.33 -24.09 6.34
CA PHE A 271 0.45 -23.08 5.75
C PHE A 271 -1.01 -23.25 6.16
N GLN A 272 -1.51 -24.49 6.22
CA GLN A 272 -2.86 -24.77 6.75
C GLN A 272 -3.01 -24.28 8.19
N THR A 273 -2.00 -24.46 9.03
CA THR A 273 -1.98 -24.01 10.44
C THR A 273 -1.92 -22.49 10.54
N LEU A 274 -1.00 -21.86 9.83
CA LEU A 274 -0.80 -20.41 9.82
C LEU A 274 -2.04 -19.67 9.29
N LEU A 275 -2.62 -20.10 8.17
CA LEU A 275 -3.83 -19.50 7.61
C LEU A 275 -5.05 -19.70 8.52
N SER A 276 -5.18 -20.88 9.15
CA SER A 276 -6.27 -21.15 10.11
C SER A 276 -6.17 -20.37 11.42
N PHE A 277 -4.97 -19.95 11.86
CA PHE A 277 -4.73 -19.44 13.22
C PHE A 277 -5.49 -18.14 13.56
N LYS A 278 -5.56 -17.20 12.62
CA LYS A 278 -6.45 -16.02 12.71
C LYS A 278 -7.72 -16.18 11.87
N GLY A 279 -7.77 -17.24 11.05
CA GLY A 279 -8.84 -17.48 10.11
C GLY A 279 -8.99 -16.32 9.11
N PRO A 280 -10.20 -16.07 8.60
CA PRO A 280 -10.43 -15.12 7.51
C PRO A 280 -10.23 -13.64 7.91
N ASP A 281 -10.12 -13.37 9.22
CA ASP A 281 -10.08 -12.05 9.84
C ASP A 281 -8.72 -11.33 9.71
N ALA A 282 -7.70 -11.98 9.14
CA ALA A 282 -6.36 -11.44 8.89
C ALA A 282 -5.70 -12.05 7.64
N ASP A 283 -4.71 -11.36 7.06
CA ASP A 283 -3.80 -11.90 6.03
C ASP A 283 -2.44 -12.27 6.65
N LEU A 284 -1.90 -13.40 6.24
CA LEU A 284 -0.64 -13.99 6.70
C LEU A 284 0.55 -13.52 5.84
N ALA A 285 1.39 -12.65 6.38
CA ALA A 285 2.71 -12.34 5.81
C ALA A 285 3.80 -13.18 6.49
N VAL A 286 4.71 -13.76 5.71
CA VAL A 286 5.93 -14.42 6.22
C VAL A 286 7.11 -13.47 6.06
N GLU A 287 7.39 -12.71 7.10
CA GLU A 287 8.35 -11.59 7.11
C GLU A 287 9.81 -12.07 7.07
N ALA A 288 10.14 -13.14 7.80
CA ALA A 288 11.47 -13.72 7.80
C ALA A 288 11.47 -15.22 8.10
N ARG A 289 12.55 -15.91 7.71
CA ARG A 289 12.84 -17.31 8.04
C ARG A 289 14.31 -17.43 8.45
N SER A 290 14.60 -18.29 9.42
CA SER A 290 15.94 -18.82 9.66
C SER A 290 16.46 -19.54 8.40
N ASN A 291 17.78 -19.73 8.27
CA ASN A 291 18.36 -20.27 7.03
C ASN A 291 17.96 -21.73 6.78
N ASP A 292 17.86 -22.51 7.86
CA ASP A 292 17.35 -23.89 7.92
C ASP A 292 15.81 -24.00 7.84
N GLY A 293 15.09 -22.88 7.93
CA GLY A 293 13.63 -22.87 7.85
C GLY A 293 12.91 -23.49 9.06
N SER A 294 13.59 -23.65 10.20
CA SER A 294 13.01 -24.12 11.46
C SER A 294 12.22 -23.03 12.20
N VAL A 295 12.64 -21.77 12.14
CA VAL A 295 12.03 -20.66 12.88
C VAL A 295 11.67 -19.52 11.93
N TRP A 296 10.39 -19.16 11.84
CA TRP A 296 9.89 -18.08 10.98
C TRP A 296 9.38 -16.91 11.84
N LEU A 297 9.51 -15.68 11.32
CA LEU A 297 8.78 -14.51 11.79
C LEU A 297 7.57 -14.35 10.87
N VAL A 298 6.37 -14.43 11.43
CA VAL A 298 5.11 -14.24 10.69
C VAL A 298 4.34 -13.06 11.27
N ALA A 299 3.61 -12.34 10.42
CA ALA A 299 2.81 -11.19 10.79
C ALA A 299 1.38 -11.37 10.28
N TYR A 300 0.40 -11.06 11.12
CA TYR A 300 -1.01 -11.08 10.77
C TYR A 300 -1.50 -9.64 10.60
N SER A 301 -1.76 -9.27 9.35
CA SER A 301 -2.32 -7.95 9.00
C SER A 301 -3.83 -7.98 9.08
N ARG A 302 -4.42 -6.95 9.69
CA ARG A 302 -5.88 -6.77 9.81
C ARG A 302 -6.27 -5.44 9.19
N ASP A 303 -7.55 -5.28 8.89
CA ASP A 303 -8.17 -4.00 8.53
C ASP A 303 -8.55 -3.17 9.76
N ASP A 304 -9.13 -3.83 10.77
CA ASP A 304 -9.70 -3.23 11.98
C ASP A 304 -8.75 -3.18 13.19
N ALA A 305 -7.47 -3.54 13.01
CA ALA A 305 -6.50 -3.57 14.08
C ALA A 305 -5.04 -3.43 13.58
N PRO A 306 -4.12 -3.00 14.45
CA PRO A 306 -2.66 -3.11 14.24
C PRO A 306 -2.19 -4.52 13.90
N THR A 307 -1.07 -4.61 13.18
CA THR A 307 -0.42 -5.89 12.82
C THR A 307 0.17 -6.57 14.06
N GLU A 308 -0.15 -7.85 14.24
CA GLU A 308 0.38 -8.72 15.28
C GLU A 308 1.53 -9.58 14.73
N TYR A 309 2.65 -9.68 15.46
CA TYR A 309 3.84 -10.42 15.06
C TYR A 309 4.06 -11.64 15.96
N TYR A 310 4.45 -12.76 15.35
CA TYR A 310 4.63 -14.06 15.99
C TYR A 310 5.94 -14.73 15.53
N VAL A 311 6.59 -15.48 16.43
CA VAL A 311 7.49 -16.56 16.03
C VAL A 311 6.65 -17.78 15.68
N TYR A 312 6.98 -18.42 14.57
CA TYR A 312 6.53 -19.76 14.24
C TYR A 312 7.71 -20.73 14.36
N ASP A 313 7.65 -21.63 15.33
CA ASP A 313 8.70 -22.61 15.60
C ASP A 313 8.28 -24.00 15.10
N ARG A 314 8.90 -24.42 14.00
CA ARG A 314 8.71 -25.73 13.35
C ARG A 314 9.62 -26.82 13.91
N SER A 315 10.57 -26.49 14.78
CA SER A 315 11.37 -27.51 15.48
C SER A 315 10.56 -28.27 16.55
N ALA A 316 9.40 -27.72 16.93
CA ALA A 316 8.40 -28.35 17.78
C ALA A 316 7.41 -29.28 17.03
N ALA A 317 7.52 -29.40 15.70
CA ALA A 317 6.75 -30.38 14.94
C ALA A 317 7.34 -31.78 15.13
N GLU A 318 6.52 -32.77 15.48
CA GLU A 318 6.94 -34.19 15.54
C GLU A 318 7.27 -34.73 14.13
N ASP A 319 8.06 -35.80 14.01
CA ASP A 319 8.56 -36.32 12.73
C ASP A 319 7.43 -36.80 11.78
N GLY A 320 6.91 -35.93 10.92
CA GLY A 320 5.89 -36.25 9.92
C GLY A 320 5.53 -35.08 8.99
N ALA A 321 4.97 -35.39 7.81
CA ALA A 321 4.55 -34.38 6.83
C ALA A 321 3.29 -33.59 7.24
N ASP A 322 2.51 -34.14 8.18
CA ASP A 322 1.28 -33.54 8.71
C ASP A 322 1.53 -32.73 10.00
N ALA A 323 2.75 -32.70 10.51
CA ALA A 323 3.10 -32.04 11.75
C ALA A 323 3.34 -30.54 11.55
N ALA A 324 2.67 -29.70 12.34
CA ALA A 324 2.75 -28.26 12.25
C ALA A 324 3.61 -27.67 13.40
N GLY A 325 4.32 -26.58 13.10
CA GLY A 325 5.00 -25.78 14.12
C GLY A 325 4.04 -25.08 15.10
N THR A 326 4.62 -24.47 16.14
CA THR A 326 3.89 -23.73 17.19
C THR A 326 4.02 -22.21 17.03
N LEU A 327 2.99 -21.46 17.42
CA LEU A 327 2.97 -19.98 17.33
C LEU A 327 3.16 -19.32 18.70
N GLN A 328 4.21 -18.52 18.83
CA GLN A 328 4.47 -17.67 20.00
C GLN A 328 4.29 -16.19 19.63
N PHE A 329 3.42 -15.48 20.36
CA PHE A 329 3.25 -14.03 20.19
C PHE A 329 4.52 -13.26 20.59
N LEU A 330 4.90 -12.26 19.79
CA LEU A 330 5.99 -11.33 20.09
C LEU A 330 5.48 -9.94 20.50
N PHE A 331 4.84 -9.23 19.57
CA PHE A 331 4.43 -7.83 19.77
C PHE A 331 3.34 -7.41 18.77
N VAL A 332 2.76 -6.23 19.03
CA VAL A 332 1.91 -5.48 18.11
C VAL A 332 2.68 -4.26 17.62
N ASN A 333 2.64 -3.93 16.32
CA ASN A 333 3.45 -2.82 15.78
C ASN A 333 2.98 -1.41 16.19
N ARG A 334 1.71 -1.26 16.62
CA ARG A 334 1.11 0.01 17.09
C ARG A 334 0.19 -0.22 18.30
N PRO A 335 0.73 -0.60 19.48
CA PRO A 335 -0.09 -1.06 20.62
C PRO A 335 -1.03 0.04 21.16
N GLU A 336 -0.70 1.32 20.96
CA GLU A 336 -1.57 2.43 21.34
C GLU A 336 -2.87 2.53 20.54
N LEU A 337 -2.93 1.93 19.33
CA LEU A 337 -4.15 1.88 18.53
C LEU A 337 -5.10 0.76 18.98
N SER A 338 -4.58 -0.31 19.62
CA SER A 338 -5.37 -1.47 20.07
C SER A 338 -6.43 -1.16 21.13
N LYS A 339 -6.44 0.07 21.68
CA LYS A 339 -7.47 0.57 22.61
C LYS A 339 -8.71 1.18 21.90
N TYR A 340 -8.67 1.33 20.58
CA TYR A 340 -9.77 1.91 19.79
C TYR A 340 -10.48 0.84 18.96
N THR A 341 -11.80 0.97 18.79
CA THR A 341 -12.53 0.26 17.74
C THR A 341 -12.33 0.98 16.42
N LEU A 342 -11.71 0.30 15.45
CA LEU A 342 -11.53 0.79 14.10
C LEU A 342 -12.65 0.27 13.17
N GLY A 343 -12.77 0.87 11.98
CA GLY A 343 -13.69 0.42 10.94
C GLY A 343 -13.23 -0.88 10.27
N ARG A 344 -14.12 -1.57 9.56
CA ARG A 344 -13.78 -2.71 8.69
C ARG A 344 -13.60 -2.22 7.26
N LYS A 345 -12.60 -2.76 6.55
CA LYS A 345 -12.29 -2.51 5.14
C LYS A 345 -12.71 -3.75 4.35
N HIS A 346 -13.88 -3.68 3.73
CA HIS A 346 -14.47 -4.77 2.96
C HIS A 346 -13.97 -4.72 1.51
N PRO A 347 -13.50 -5.84 0.92
CA PRO A 347 -13.28 -5.93 -0.52
C PRO A 347 -14.59 -5.74 -1.30
N VAL A 348 -14.53 -5.18 -2.50
CA VAL A 348 -15.68 -4.93 -3.39
C VAL A 348 -15.25 -5.11 -4.84
N LEU A 349 -16.11 -5.69 -5.68
CA LEU A 349 -15.93 -5.75 -7.14
C LEU A 349 -16.96 -4.83 -7.82
N LEU A 350 -16.56 -3.60 -8.09
CA LEU A 350 -17.41 -2.61 -8.76
C LEU A 350 -17.46 -2.88 -10.27
N GLN A 351 -18.57 -2.55 -10.93
CA GLN A 351 -18.67 -2.59 -12.39
C GLN A 351 -18.69 -1.17 -12.94
N ALA A 352 -17.73 -0.84 -13.79
CA ALA A 352 -17.72 0.38 -14.58
C ALA A 352 -18.81 0.34 -15.68
N ARG A 353 -19.24 1.51 -16.16
CA ARG A 353 -20.27 1.64 -17.21
C ARG A 353 -19.98 0.91 -18.53
N ASP A 354 -18.73 0.57 -18.80
CA ASP A 354 -18.26 -0.17 -19.98
C ASP A 354 -17.98 -1.66 -19.70
N GLY A 355 -18.38 -2.16 -18.52
CA GLY A 355 -18.32 -3.59 -18.17
C GLY A 355 -16.98 -4.06 -17.61
N ILE A 356 -16.04 -3.15 -17.33
CA ILE A 356 -14.80 -3.47 -16.64
C ILE A 356 -15.07 -3.61 -15.13
N THR A 357 -14.59 -4.69 -14.53
CA THR A 357 -14.63 -4.89 -13.08
C THR A 357 -13.45 -4.18 -12.41
N LEU A 358 -13.71 -3.41 -11.35
CA LEU A 358 -12.74 -2.60 -10.62
C LEU A 358 -12.53 -3.14 -9.19
N PRO A 359 -11.37 -3.76 -8.87
CA PRO A 359 -11.05 -4.22 -7.53
C PRO A 359 -11.00 -3.05 -6.53
N SER A 360 -11.89 -3.02 -5.56
CA SER A 360 -12.13 -1.85 -4.72
C SER A 360 -12.28 -2.23 -3.25
N TYR A 361 -12.26 -1.23 -2.36
CA TYR A 361 -12.42 -1.43 -0.93
C TYR A 361 -13.31 -0.37 -0.31
N LEU A 362 -14.26 -0.81 0.52
CA LEU A 362 -15.15 0.04 1.30
C LEU A 362 -14.77 -0.06 2.78
N THR A 363 -14.20 1.02 3.33
CA THR A 363 -14.03 1.15 4.79
C THR A 363 -15.27 1.80 5.39
N LEU A 364 -15.94 1.10 6.32
CA LEU A 364 -17.12 1.63 7.01
C LEU A 364 -16.76 2.14 8.42
N PRO A 365 -17.44 3.18 8.93
CA PRO A 365 -17.31 3.60 10.32
C PRO A 365 -17.53 2.44 11.29
N PRO A 366 -16.91 2.44 12.49
CA PRO A 366 -17.28 1.54 13.56
C PRO A 366 -18.71 1.88 14.05
N LEU A 367 -19.70 1.22 13.46
CA LEU A 367 -21.13 1.40 13.73
C LEU A 367 -21.44 1.07 15.20
N ARG A 368 -21.56 2.10 16.04
CA ARG A 368 -21.74 1.96 17.49
C ARG A 368 -22.94 1.06 17.82
N GLY A 369 -22.66 -0.10 18.41
CA GLY A 369 -23.68 -1.04 18.87
C GLY A 369 -24.13 -2.08 17.85
N ALA A 370 -23.66 -2.02 16.60
CA ALA A 370 -23.77 -3.14 15.68
C ALA A 370 -22.80 -4.26 16.15
N PRO A 371 -23.27 -5.47 16.50
CA PRO A 371 -22.36 -6.59 16.74
C PRO A 371 -21.60 -6.94 15.45
N LYS A 372 -20.35 -7.44 15.56
CA LYS A 372 -19.51 -7.76 14.38
C LYS A 372 -20.21 -8.67 13.36
N SER A 373 -21.13 -9.53 13.81
CA SER A 373 -21.96 -10.42 12.97
C SER A 373 -23.00 -9.72 12.10
N LEU A 374 -23.16 -8.39 12.17
CA LEU A 374 -23.92 -7.62 11.18
C LEU A 374 -23.04 -7.12 10.03
N LEU A 375 -21.72 -7.00 10.22
CA LEU A 375 -20.81 -6.64 9.13
C LEU A 375 -20.49 -7.89 8.30
N PRO A 376 -20.43 -7.78 6.96
CA PRO A 376 -20.22 -8.91 6.07
C PRO A 376 -18.87 -9.59 6.33
N PRO A 377 -18.80 -10.94 6.28
CA PRO A 377 -17.56 -11.67 6.49
C PRO A 377 -16.54 -11.32 5.40
N ASN A 378 -15.37 -10.92 5.86
CA ASN A 378 -14.18 -10.66 5.04
C ASN A 378 -13.40 -11.99 5.05
N PRO A 379 -13.23 -12.69 3.91
CA PRO A 379 -12.43 -12.21 2.78
C PRO A 379 -13.23 -11.94 1.50
N GLU A 380 -14.50 -12.35 1.45
CA GLU A 380 -15.29 -12.34 0.23
C GLU A 380 -15.63 -10.91 -0.23
N PRO A 381 -15.81 -10.68 -1.55
CA PRO A 381 -16.27 -9.41 -2.06
C PRO A 381 -17.69 -9.10 -1.56
N LEU A 382 -17.88 -7.87 -1.09
CA LEU A 382 -19.17 -7.35 -0.70
C LEU A 382 -20.04 -7.06 -1.95
N ASP A 383 -21.09 -7.84 -2.14
CA ASP A 383 -22.00 -7.73 -3.29
C ASP A 383 -23.50 -7.79 -2.92
N PRO A 384 -24.42 -7.45 -3.86
CA PRO A 384 -25.88 -7.60 -3.70
C PRO A 384 -26.39 -9.05 -3.64
N GLY A 385 -25.89 -9.82 -2.67
CA GLY A 385 -26.26 -11.23 -2.43
C GLY A 385 -25.51 -11.83 -1.23
N SER A 386 -24.31 -11.33 -0.97
CA SER A 386 -23.44 -11.70 0.15
C SER A 386 -24.09 -11.59 1.54
N GLU A 387 -23.67 -12.48 2.45
CA GLU A 387 -24.03 -12.38 3.87
C GLU A 387 -23.60 -11.02 4.43
N GLY A 388 -24.51 -10.33 5.13
CA GLY A 388 -24.25 -8.99 5.68
C GLY A 388 -24.53 -7.82 4.72
N TRP A 389 -24.78 -8.04 3.43
CA TRP A 389 -25.14 -6.95 2.48
C TRP A 389 -26.32 -6.09 2.99
N GLY A 390 -27.37 -6.74 3.50
CA GLY A 390 -28.57 -6.08 4.03
C GLY A 390 -28.32 -5.19 5.26
N SER A 391 -27.17 -5.31 5.92
CA SER A 391 -26.76 -4.48 7.05
C SER A 391 -25.94 -3.24 6.65
N VAL A 392 -25.44 -3.21 5.41
CA VAL A 392 -24.65 -2.08 4.87
C VAL A 392 -25.39 -1.31 3.79
N SER A 393 -26.34 -1.96 3.09
CA SER A 393 -27.28 -1.29 2.21
C SER A 393 -28.24 -0.40 3.01
N GLY A 394 -28.44 0.85 2.57
CA GLY A 394 -29.36 1.80 3.21
C GLY A 394 -28.81 2.57 4.42
N LEU A 395 -27.52 2.45 4.75
CA LEU A 395 -26.87 3.26 5.80
C LEU A 395 -26.84 4.77 5.49
N ASN A 396 -26.87 5.15 4.20
CA ASN A 396 -26.92 6.52 3.67
C ASN A 396 -25.92 7.48 4.36
N LEU A 397 -24.67 7.04 4.45
CA LEU A 397 -23.60 7.74 5.14
C LEU A 397 -23.04 8.91 4.30
N PRO A 398 -22.52 9.98 4.93
CA PRO A 398 -21.58 10.84 4.23
C PRO A 398 -20.36 10.00 3.80
N MET A 399 -19.79 10.27 2.62
CA MET A 399 -18.72 9.45 2.04
C MET A 399 -17.53 10.29 1.58
N VAL A 400 -16.33 9.76 1.76
CA VAL A 400 -15.10 10.22 1.09
C VAL A 400 -14.70 9.19 0.04
N LEU A 401 -14.70 9.58 -1.24
CA LEU A 401 -13.98 8.83 -2.27
C LEU A 401 -12.48 9.13 -2.10
N PHE A 402 -11.70 8.13 -1.70
CA PHE A 402 -10.26 8.25 -1.48
C PHE A 402 -9.53 7.67 -2.69
N VAL A 403 -8.93 8.54 -3.51
CA VAL A 403 -8.24 8.17 -4.75
C VAL A 403 -6.73 8.05 -4.49
N HIS A 404 -6.14 6.90 -4.83
CA HIS A 404 -4.72 6.65 -4.60
C HIS A 404 -3.79 7.49 -5.51
N GLY A 405 -2.60 7.75 -4.99
CA GLY A 405 -1.55 8.48 -5.70
C GLY A 405 -0.72 7.61 -6.64
N GLY A 406 -0.25 8.22 -7.72
CA GLY A 406 0.31 7.53 -8.88
C GLY A 406 -0.80 6.87 -9.72
N PRO A 407 -0.91 7.15 -11.03
CA PRO A 407 -1.95 6.55 -11.88
C PRO A 407 -1.80 5.02 -11.99
N TRP A 408 -0.57 4.52 -11.78
CA TRP A 408 -0.19 3.11 -11.76
C TRP A 408 0.08 2.59 -10.34
N GLY A 409 -0.39 3.31 -9.31
CA GLY A 409 -0.47 2.79 -7.95
C GLY A 409 -1.54 1.70 -7.82
N ARG A 410 -1.82 1.28 -6.58
CA ARG A 410 -3.02 0.52 -6.23
C ARG A 410 -3.31 0.62 -4.74
N ASP A 411 -4.57 0.56 -4.37
CA ASP A 411 -5.02 0.25 -3.02
C ASP A 411 -4.96 -1.26 -2.76
N VAL A 412 -4.61 -1.65 -1.54
CA VAL A 412 -4.62 -3.05 -1.06
C VAL A 412 -5.42 -3.17 0.24
N TRP A 413 -5.78 -4.41 0.59
CA TRP A 413 -6.42 -4.70 1.88
C TRP A 413 -5.49 -4.48 3.09
N GLY A 414 -6.09 -4.32 4.27
CA GLY A 414 -5.39 -4.10 5.55
C GLY A 414 -5.55 -2.67 6.10
N LEU A 415 -4.84 -2.40 7.19
CA LEU A 415 -4.96 -1.19 8.00
C LEU A 415 -4.45 0.07 7.26
N ASP A 416 -5.36 0.79 6.62
CA ASP A 416 -5.13 2.10 6.02
C ASP A 416 -5.36 3.23 7.05
N SER A 417 -4.31 4.00 7.36
CA SER A 417 -4.39 5.08 8.35
C SER A 417 -5.34 6.22 7.97
N THR A 418 -5.49 6.50 6.67
CA THR A 418 -6.29 7.62 6.15
C THR A 418 -7.76 7.21 6.07
N ALA A 419 -8.04 5.99 5.57
CA ALA A 419 -9.39 5.45 5.57
C ALA A 419 -9.92 5.25 6.99
N GLN A 420 -9.09 4.78 7.93
CA GLN A 420 -9.49 4.67 9.34
C GLN A 420 -9.73 6.02 10.01
N TRP A 421 -8.95 7.05 9.66
CA TRP A 421 -9.13 8.41 10.17
C TRP A 421 -10.50 8.99 9.75
N PHE A 422 -10.88 8.84 8.48
CA PHE A 422 -12.20 9.24 7.95
C PHE A 422 -13.36 8.36 8.46
N ALA A 423 -13.19 7.04 8.53
CA ALA A 423 -14.16 6.12 9.13
C ALA A 423 -14.41 6.47 10.61
N ASN A 424 -13.37 6.88 11.34
CA ASN A 424 -13.48 7.38 12.71
C ASN A 424 -14.27 8.70 12.82
N ARG A 425 -14.42 9.47 11.73
CA ARG A 425 -15.24 10.70 11.69
C ARG A 425 -16.71 10.47 11.30
N GLY A 426 -17.02 9.24 10.87
CA GLY A 426 -18.38 8.82 10.50
C GLY A 426 -18.60 8.72 8.99
N TYR A 427 -17.53 8.83 8.19
CA TYR A 427 -17.60 8.73 6.74
C TYR A 427 -17.47 7.26 6.28
N ALA A 428 -18.28 6.85 5.32
CA ALA A 428 -17.87 5.74 4.45
C ALA A 428 -16.63 6.18 3.66
N VAL A 429 -15.68 5.28 3.43
CA VAL A 429 -14.49 5.56 2.62
C VAL A 429 -14.41 4.55 1.50
N LEU A 430 -14.43 5.04 0.25
CA LEU A 430 -14.35 4.20 -0.93
C LEU A 430 -12.98 4.39 -1.59
N GLN A 431 -12.18 3.33 -1.55
CA GLN A 431 -10.90 3.17 -2.25
C GLN A 431 -11.15 2.34 -3.52
N VAL A 432 -10.60 2.75 -4.65
CA VAL A 432 -10.94 2.20 -5.97
C VAL A 432 -9.68 2.01 -6.79
N ASN A 433 -9.37 0.77 -7.18
CA ASN A 433 -8.39 0.52 -8.23
C ASN A 433 -9.08 0.76 -9.59
N PHE A 434 -9.06 2.01 -10.03
CA PHE A 434 -9.48 2.42 -11.36
C PHE A 434 -8.55 1.83 -12.43
N ARG A 435 -8.99 1.78 -13.70
CA ARG A 435 -8.17 1.28 -14.80
C ARG A 435 -6.81 1.99 -14.87
N ALA A 436 -5.76 1.26 -15.23
CA ALA A 436 -4.35 1.59 -15.02
C ALA A 436 -3.77 1.34 -13.61
N SER A 437 -4.54 0.94 -12.59
CA SER A 437 -3.95 0.46 -11.34
C SER A 437 -3.09 -0.81 -11.59
N SER A 438 -1.94 -0.91 -10.93
CA SER A 438 -1.01 -2.03 -11.16
C SER A 438 -1.41 -3.32 -10.41
N GLY A 439 -0.79 -4.45 -10.76
CA GLY A 439 -0.98 -5.74 -10.08
C GLY A 439 -2.18 -6.55 -10.55
N PHE A 440 -2.90 -6.09 -11.58
CA PHE A 440 -4.09 -6.73 -12.17
C PHE A 440 -3.86 -7.18 -13.63
N GLY A 441 -2.61 -7.45 -14.00
CA GLY A 441 -2.22 -7.76 -15.38
C GLY A 441 -2.07 -6.52 -16.27
N LYS A 442 -1.25 -6.63 -17.31
CA LYS A 442 -0.90 -5.49 -18.15
C LYS A 442 -2.08 -4.96 -18.99
N ARG A 443 -3.07 -5.79 -19.32
CA ARG A 443 -4.31 -5.34 -19.96
C ARG A 443 -5.08 -4.37 -19.07
N PHE A 444 -5.20 -4.63 -17.77
CA PHE A 444 -5.83 -3.70 -16.83
C PHE A 444 -4.99 -2.42 -16.66
N LEU A 445 -3.66 -2.57 -16.66
CA LEU A 445 -2.70 -1.46 -16.65
C LEU A 445 -2.83 -0.55 -17.90
N HIS A 446 -3.11 -1.11 -19.09
CA HIS A 446 -3.24 -0.38 -20.35
C HIS A 446 -4.63 0.22 -20.60
N LEU A 447 -5.66 -0.20 -19.87
CA LEU A 447 -7.02 0.32 -20.05
C LEU A 447 -7.15 1.82 -19.71
N GLY A 448 -6.19 2.41 -18.99
CA GLY A 448 -6.13 3.85 -18.73
C GLY A 448 -5.26 4.66 -19.70
N ASP A 449 -4.73 4.05 -20.76
CA ASP A 449 -3.79 4.73 -21.67
C ASP A 449 -4.53 5.81 -22.49
N GLY A 450 -4.05 7.05 -22.40
CA GLY A 450 -4.73 8.24 -22.93
C GLY A 450 -6.05 8.58 -22.22
N GLN A 451 -6.38 7.96 -21.09
CA GLN A 451 -7.68 8.10 -20.40
C GLN A 451 -7.70 9.11 -19.24
N TRP A 452 -6.64 9.90 -19.06
CA TRP A 452 -6.58 10.95 -18.05
C TRP A 452 -7.66 12.03 -18.26
N GLY A 453 -8.24 12.53 -17.17
CA GLY A 453 -9.16 13.68 -17.18
C GLY A 453 -10.54 13.35 -17.70
N VAL A 454 -10.83 13.68 -18.97
CA VAL A 454 -12.13 13.41 -19.62
C VAL A 454 -12.27 11.98 -20.17
N GLY A 455 -11.20 11.18 -20.06
CA GLY A 455 -11.22 9.76 -20.42
C GLY A 455 -11.85 8.86 -19.34
N THR A 456 -11.80 7.55 -19.57
CA THR A 456 -12.54 6.57 -18.76
C THR A 456 -12.01 6.36 -17.34
N MET A 457 -10.79 6.78 -16.99
CA MET A 457 -10.27 6.70 -15.61
C MET A 457 -11.09 7.54 -14.62
N GLN A 458 -11.59 8.72 -15.02
CA GLN A 458 -12.46 9.54 -14.17
C GLN A 458 -13.90 9.01 -14.15
N HIS A 459 -14.30 8.24 -15.17
CA HIS A 459 -15.58 7.56 -15.20
C HIS A 459 -15.63 6.39 -14.21
N ASP A 460 -14.56 5.61 -14.06
CA ASP A 460 -14.45 4.58 -13.01
C ASP A 460 -14.74 5.13 -11.61
N LEU A 461 -14.11 6.26 -11.27
CA LEU A 461 -14.31 6.97 -10.01
C LEU A 461 -15.74 7.51 -9.86
N SER A 462 -16.35 7.94 -10.96
CA SER A 462 -17.74 8.42 -10.97
C SER A 462 -18.75 7.28 -10.83
N ASP A 463 -18.48 6.13 -11.43
CA ASP A 463 -19.32 4.93 -11.39
C ASP A 463 -19.22 4.25 -10.01
N ALA A 464 -18.05 4.29 -9.37
CA ALA A 464 -17.87 3.85 -7.99
C ALA A 464 -18.75 4.66 -7.00
N VAL A 465 -18.81 5.98 -7.17
CA VAL A 465 -19.74 6.82 -6.38
C VAL A 465 -21.20 6.51 -6.71
N ALA A 466 -21.53 6.31 -7.99
CA ALA A 466 -22.88 5.94 -8.40
C ALA A 466 -23.33 4.59 -7.80
N TRP A 467 -22.44 3.60 -7.75
CA TRP A 467 -22.67 2.31 -7.09
C TRP A 467 -22.94 2.48 -5.59
N ALA A 468 -22.10 3.24 -4.88
CA ALA A 468 -22.25 3.42 -3.43
C ALA A 468 -23.57 4.13 -3.07
N VAL A 469 -24.02 5.05 -3.93
CA VAL A 469 -25.32 5.72 -3.82
C VAL A 469 -26.47 4.75 -4.16
N ALA A 470 -26.37 3.96 -5.23
CA ALA A 470 -27.40 3.01 -5.65
C ALA A 470 -27.59 1.87 -4.64
N ALA A 471 -26.51 1.44 -3.97
CA ALA A 471 -26.55 0.52 -2.84
C ALA A 471 -27.14 1.13 -1.55
N GLY A 472 -27.38 2.44 -1.52
CA GLY A 472 -27.78 3.17 -0.32
C GLY A 472 -26.70 3.22 0.77
N ILE A 473 -25.43 2.94 0.44
CA ILE A 473 -24.29 3.04 1.35
C ILE A 473 -23.94 4.52 1.58
N ALA A 474 -23.96 5.32 0.51
CA ALA A 474 -23.55 6.72 0.49
C ALA A 474 -24.71 7.67 0.18
N ASP A 475 -24.76 8.79 0.90
CA ASP A 475 -25.66 9.90 0.65
C ASP A 475 -25.18 10.72 -0.56
N ARG A 476 -25.98 10.74 -1.62
CA ARG A 476 -25.68 11.45 -2.87
C ARG A 476 -25.41 12.95 -2.71
N SER A 477 -25.90 13.57 -1.64
CA SER A 477 -25.68 14.98 -1.33
C SER A 477 -24.40 15.25 -0.54
N ARG A 478 -23.79 14.22 0.06
CA ARG A 478 -22.64 14.30 0.98
C ARG A 478 -21.54 13.33 0.57
N VAL A 479 -21.01 13.53 -0.63
CA VAL A 479 -19.82 12.83 -1.14
C VAL A 479 -18.70 13.84 -1.35
N ALA A 480 -17.55 13.62 -0.70
CA ALA A 480 -16.31 14.34 -0.96
C ALA A 480 -15.36 13.49 -1.83
N ILE A 481 -14.41 14.14 -2.50
CA ILE A 481 -13.29 13.49 -3.17
C ILE A 481 -11.96 13.96 -2.54
N TYR A 482 -11.12 13.01 -2.18
CA TYR A 482 -9.82 13.24 -1.52
C TYR A 482 -8.76 12.43 -2.24
N GLY A 483 -7.58 13.02 -2.49
CA GLY A 483 -6.47 12.25 -3.05
C GLY A 483 -5.15 13.00 -3.04
N VAL A 484 -4.08 12.26 -3.34
CA VAL A 484 -2.70 12.76 -3.34
C VAL A 484 -2.02 12.50 -4.69
N SER A 485 -1.19 13.42 -5.18
CA SER A 485 -0.49 13.26 -6.47
C SER A 485 -1.50 13.08 -7.62
N TYR A 486 -1.49 11.96 -8.34
CA TYR A 486 -2.57 11.62 -9.28
C TYR A 486 -3.97 11.63 -8.63
N GLY A 487 -4.12 11.22 -7.38
CA GLY A 487 -5.39 11.33 -6.65
C GLY A 487 -5.82 12.79 -6.43
N GLY A 488 -4.86 13.71 -6.34
CA GLY A 488 -5.10 15.16 -6.30
C GLY A 488 -5.58 15.69 -7.66
N TYR A 489 -4.92 15.28 -8.74
CA TYR A 489 -5.41 15.51 -10.11
C TYR A 489 -6.83 14.93 -10.32
N ALA A 490 -7.12 13.74 -9.81
CA ALA A 490 -8.44 13.10 -9.88
C ALA A 490 -9.49 13.83 -9.03
N CYS A 491 -9.09 14.45 -7.91
CA CYS A 491 -9.92 15.38 -7.14
C CYS A 491 -10.27 16.61 -7.98
N LEU A 492 -9.27 17.32 -8.54
CA LEU A 492 -9.48 18.48 -9.41
C LEU A 492 -10.30 18.12 -10.66
N ALA A 493 -10.03 16.99 -11.30
CA ALA A 493 -10.77 16.46 -12.45
C ALA A 493 -12.22 16.11 -12.07
N GLY A 494 -12.47 15.56 -10.89
CA GLY A 494 -13.81 15.33 -10.36
C GLY A 494 -14.59 16.64 -10.20
N LEU A 495 -13.97 17.66 -9.60
CA LEU A 495 -14.62 18.97 -9.45
C LEU A 495 -14.81 19.69 -10.79
N ALA A 496 -13.93 19.48 -11.77
CA ALA A 496 -14.00 20.06 -13.12
C ALA A 496 -15.08 19.41 -14.00
N TYR A 497 -15.01 18.09 -14.16
CA TYR A 497 -15.77 17.33 -15.16
C TYR A 497 -17.09 16.78 -14.62
N THR A 498 -17.18 16.56 -13.30
CA THR A 498 -18.44 16.18 -12.63
C THR A 498 -18.82 17.16 -11.50
N PRO A 499 -18.98 18.48 -11.79
CA PRO A 499 -19.14 19.58 -10.81
C PRO A 499 -20.44 19.56 -9.97
N GLY A 500 -21.24 18.49 -10.08
CA GLY A 500 -22.41 18.22 -9.22
C GLY A 500 -22.40 16.81 -8.60
N LEU A 501 -21.28 16.07 -8.70
CA LEU A 501 -21.11 14.75 -8.09
C LEU A 501 -20.62 14.87 -6.63
N TYR A 502 -19.69 15.78 -6.38
CA TYR A 502 -19.06 16.00 -5.09
C TYR A 502 -19.55 17.30 -4.43
N CYS A 503 -19.70 17.29 -3.11
CA CYS A 503 -20.06 18.48 -2.32
C CYS A 503 -18.84 19.31 -1.88
N CYS A 504 -17.67 18.69 -1.74
CA CYS A 504 -16.38 19.32 -1.48
C CYS A 504 -15.22 18.43 -1.98
N GLY A 505 -14.01 18.99 -2.08
CA GLY A 505 -12.80 18.25 -2.47
C GLY A 505 -11.58 18.58 -1.61
N VAL A 506 -10.60 17.67 -1.59
CA VAL A 506 -9.29 17.85 -0.95
C VAL A 506 -8.19 17.35 -1.89
N ASP A 507 -7.43 18.28 -2.43
CA ASP A 507 -6.26 18.06 -3.30
C ASP A 507 -4.96 18.16 -2.48
N ILE A 508 -4.06 17.19 -2.67
CA ILE A 508 -2.74 17.17 -2.05
C ILE A 508 -1.70 16.92 -3.15
N VAL A 509 -0.83 17.91 -3.40
CA VAL A 509 0.22 17.86 -4.44
C VAL A 509 -0.26 17.34 -5.81
N GLY A 510 -1.49 17.70 -6.20
CA GLY A 510 -2.08 17.34 -7.48
C GLY A 510 -1.66 18.29 -8.61
N PRO A 511 -1.26 17.77 -9.78
CA PRO A 511 -1.08 18.62 -10.95
C PRO A 511 -2.45 19.12 -11.44
N SER A 512 -2.51 20.40 -11.83
CA SER A 512 -3.71 21.03 -12.40
C SER A 512 -3.59 21.26 -13.91
N HIS A 513 -2.38 21.19 -14.47
CA HIS A 513 -2.08 21.47 -15.87
C HIS A 513 -0.95 20.56 -16.41
N VAL A 514 -1.31 19.65 -17.31
CA VAL A 514 -0.45 18.51 -17.69
C VAL A 514 0.78 18.96 -18.49
N ARG A 515 0.67 20.01 -19.32
CA ARG A 515 1.85 20.60 -19.99
C ARG A 515 2.93 21.08 -19.03
N THR A 516 2.56 21.74 -17.92
CA THR A 516 3.55 22.26 -16.95
C THR A 516 4.06 21.17 -16.02
N LEU A 517 3.26 20.14 -15.73
CA LEU A 517 3.76 18.89 -15.16
C LEU A 517 4.86 18.28 -16.04
N LEU A 518 4.55 17.97 -17.31
CA LEU A 518 5.50 17.33 -18.23
C LEU A 518 6.75 18.19 -18.49
N GLY A 519 6.55 19.50 -18.67
CA GLY A 519 7.63 20.48 -18.90
C GLY A 519 8.55 20.73 -17.71
N THR A 520 8.16 20.36 -16.49
CA THR A 520 9.01 20.50 -15.29
C THR A 520 9.73 19.22 -14.86
N ILE A 521 9.55 18.11 -15.57
CA ILE A 521 10.31 16.87 -15.36
C ILE A 521 11.77 17.09 -15.81
N PRO A 522 12.77 16.86 -14.95
CA PRO A 522 14.16 17.13 -15.28
C PRO A 522 14.74 16.10 -16.26
N ALA A 523 15.75 16.49 -17.04
CA ALA A 523 16.33 15.66 -18.11
C ALA A 523 16.85 14.28 -17.65
N TYR A 524 17.29 14.12 -16.40
CA TYR A 524 17.72 12.82 -15.85
C TYR A 524 16.55 11.87 -15.54
N TRP A 525 15.29 12.32 -15.73
CA TRP A 525 14.07 11.50 -15.69
C TRP A 525 13.47 11.28 -17.10
N ALA A 526 14.23 11.48 -18.17
CA ALA A 526 13.74 11.30 -19.55
C ALA A 526 12.98 9.96 -19.82
N PRO A 527 13.40 8.78 -19.32
CA PRO A 527 12.62 7.54 -19.49
C PRO A 527 11.26 7.57 -18.80
N ALA A 528 11.18 8.21 -17.62
CA ALA A 528 9.92 8.39 -16.90
C ALA A 528 9.02 9.45 -17.56
N LYS A 529 9.61 10.51 -18.15
CA LYS A 529 8.89 11.47 -19.00
C LYS A 529 8.32 10.78 -20.25
N ARG A 530 9.09 9.89 -20.87
CA ARG A 530 8.62 9.10 -22.03
C ARG A 530 7.43 8.22 -21.65
N LEU A 531 7.52 7.46 -20.56
CA LEU A 531 6.40 6.67 -20.04
C LEU A 531 5.15 7.54 -19.79
N LEU A 532 5.31 8.71 -19.16
CA LEU A 532 4.20 9.65 -18.93
C LEU A 532 3.59 10.13 -20.26
N ILE A 533 4.39 10.44 -21.28
CA ILE A 533 3.91 10.84 -22.61
C ILE A 533 3.18 9.70 -23.33
N ASP A 534 3.70 8.46 -23.29
CA ASP A 534 3.05 7.33 -23.96
C ASP A 534 1.74 6.91 -23.28
N ARG A 535 1.66 7.04 -21.95
CA ARG A 535 0.49 6.64 -21.15
C ARG A 535 -0.56 7.75 -20.97
N ILE A 536 -0.20 9.03 -21.07
CA ILE A 536 -1.13 10.18 -20.98
C ILE A 536 -1.47 10.77 -22.37
N GLY A 537 -0.56 10.62 -23.34
CA GLY A 537 -0.49 11.41 -24.57
C GLY A 537 0.38 12.65 -24.39
N ASP A 538 0.95 13.16 -25.48
CA ASP A 538 1.83 14.33 -25.49
C ASP A 538 1.05 15.66 -25.32
N ALA A 539 0.53 15.89 -24.12
CA ALA A 539 -0.07 17.17 -23.73
C ALA A 539 0.97 18.31 -23.59
N GLU A 540 2.27 18.03 -23.72
CA GLU A 540 3.28 19.09 -23.77
C GLU A 540 3.25 19.78 -25.13
N THR A 541 3.09 19.03 -26.23
CA THR A 541 2.98 19.61 -27.58
C THR A 541 1.53 19.74 -28.10
N ASP A 542 0.61 18.85 -27.77
CA ASP A 542 -0.81 18.92 -28.18
C ASP A 542 -1.60 19.91 -27.30
N ASP A 543 -1.89 21.08 -27.87
CA ASP A 543 -2.69 22.15 -27.25
C ASP A 543 -4.12 21.71 -26.92
N ASP A 544 -4.75 20.91 -27.78
CA ASP A 544 -6.14 20.49 -27.61
C ASP A 544 -6.24 19.34 -26.60
N LEU A 545 -5.29 18.39 -26.58
CA LEU A 545 -5.21 17.39 -25.52
C LEU A 545 -5.01 18.04 -24.16
N ASN A 546 -4.03 18.94 -24.05
CA ASN A 546 -3.76 19.65 -22.81
C ASN A 546 -4.99 20.43 -22.30
N ARG A 547 -5.74 21.07 -23.21
CA ARG A 547 -7.00 21.77 -22.89
C ARG A 547 -8.13 20.82 -22.49
N ARG A 548 -8.23 19.64 -23.10
CA ARG A 548 -9.22 18.60 -22.74
C ARG A 548 -8.96 18.05 -21.33
N ILE A 549 -7.71 17.71 -21.00
CA ILE A 549 -7.41 16.91 -19.79
C ILE A 549 -6.99 17.73 -18.56
N SER A 550 -6.49 18.96 -18.71
CA SER A 550 -6.00 19.76 -17.57
C SER A 550 -7.13 20.46 -16.80
N PRO A 551 -7.39 20.15 -15.52
CA PRO A 551 -8.48 20.74 -14.74
C PRO A 551 -8.44 22.27 -14.65
N LEU A 552 -7.27 22.90 -14.78
CA LEU A 552 -7.11 24.36 -14.76
C LEU A 552 -7.99 25.10 -15.78
N TYR A 553 -8.14 24.58 -17.01
CA TYR A 553 -9.01 25.20 -18.03
C TYR A 553 -10.50 25.06 -17.70
N HIS A 554 -10.85 24.16 -16.79
CA HIS A 554 -12.21 23.82 -16.38
C HIS A 554 -12.54 24.36 -14.98
N ALA A 555 -11.64 25.12 -14.35
CA ALA A 555 -11.91 25.91 -13.14
C ALA A 555 -13.21 26.75 -13.22
N PRO A 556 -13.62 27.33 -14.38
CA PRO A 556 -14.93 27.97 -14.53
C PRO A 556 -16.14 27.04 -14.30
N ALA A 557 -16.01 25.72 -14.47
CA ALA A 557 -17.08 24.75 -14.23
C ALA A 557 -17.21 24.34 -12.75
N MET A 558 -16.12 24.32 -11.97
CA MET A 558 -16.07 23.84 -10.58
C MET A 558 -17.04 24.58 -9.63
N ARG A 559 -17.75 23.86 -8.75
CA ARG A 559 -18.77 24.45 -7.83
C ARG A 559 -18.60 24.10 -6.37
N ALA A 560 -17.91 23.00 -6.08
CA ALA A 560 -17.70 22.51 -4.73
C ALA A 560 -16.51 23.25 -4.07
N PRO A 561 -16.58 23.57 -2.76
CA PRO A 561 -15.42 24.04 -1.99
C PRO A 561 -14.23 23.08 -2.06
N LEU A 562 -13.01 23.62 -1.93
CA LEU A 562 -11.76 22.87 -2.11
C LEU A 562 -10.72 23.24 -1.05
N VAL A 563 -10.07 22.23 -0.47
CA VAL A 563 -8.74 22.37 0.18
C VAL A 563 -7.66 21.97 -0.82
N ILE A 564 -6.62 22.79 -0.93
CA ILE A 564 -5.37 22.48 -1.63
C ILE A 564 -4.25 22.42 -0.58
N ALA A 565 -3.41 21.39 -0.63
CA ALA A 565 -2.24 21.28 0.26
C ALA A 565 -0.98 20.87 -0.51
N GLN A 566 0.13 21.60 -0.29
CA GLN A 566 1.35 21.49 -1.09
C GLN A 566 2.60 21.57 -0.22
N GLY A 567 3.63 20.77 -0.53
CA GLY A 567 4.98 21.01 -0.01
C GLY A 567 5.77 21.94 -0.93
N ALA A 568 6.40 22.98 -0.39
CA ALA A 568 7.07 23.98 -1.21
C ALA A 568 8.26 23.43 -2.03
N ASN A 569 8.88 22.35 -1.56
CA ASN A 569 10.09 21.74 -2.15
C ASN A 569 9.80 20.52 -3.02
N ASP A 570 8.55 20.36 -3.50
CA ASP A 570 8.12 19.19 -4.25
C ASP A 570 8.94 19.01 -5.57
N PRO A 571 9.69 17.89 -5.71
CA PRO A 571 10.49 17.65 -6.90
C PRO A 571 9.67 17.13 -8.09
N ARG A 572 8.45 16.63 -7.88
CA ARG A 572 7.60 15.97 -8.90
C ARG A 572 6.48 16.88 -9.41
N VAL A 573 5.66 17.42 -8.51
CA VAL A 573 4.52 18.30 -8.84
C VAL A 573 4.86 19.66 -8.25
N LYS A 574 5.38 20.56 -9.09
CA LYS A 574 5.90 21.84 -8.61
C LYS A 574 4.78 22.65 -7.97
N ARG A 575 5.10 23.40 -6.91
CA ARG A 575 4.20 24.34 -6.21
C ARG A 575 3.33 25.21 -7.13
N ALA A 576 3.86 25.60 -8.30
CA ALA A 576 3.15 26.34 -9.34
C ALA A 576 1.81 25.68 -9.78
N GLU A 577 1.71 24.34 -9.71
CA GLU A 577 0.48 23.60 -10.01
C GLU A 577 -0.64 23.91 -9.01
N SER A 578 -0.33 23.97 -7.71
CA SER A 578 -1.28 24.43 -6.69
C SER A 578 -1.52 25.94 -6.76
N ASP A 579 -0.47 26.75 -6.96
CA ASP A 579 -0.59 28.20 -7.04
C ASP A 579 -1.54 28.62 -8.18
N GLN A 580 -1.43 28.02 -9.38
CA GLN A 580 -2.24 28.44 -10.55
C GLN A 580 -3.73 28.08 -10.41
N ILE A 581 -4.06 26.88 -9.89
CA ILE A 581 -5.46 26.49 -9.66
C ILE A 581 -6.08 27.25 -8.48
N TYR A 582 -5.31 27.50 -7.41
CA TYR A 582 -5.75 28.36 -6.30
C TYR A 582 -6.11 29.76 -6.79
N ASN A 583 -5.24 30.43 -7.56
CA ASN A 583 -5.52 31.76 -8.10
C ASN A 583 -6.78 31.74 -8.99
N ALA A 584 -6.91 30.77 -9.90
CA ALA A 584 -8.05 30.66 -10.80
C ALA A 584 -9.40 30.44 -10.08
N LEU A 585 -9.40 29.74 -8.94
CA LEU A 585 -10.61 29.50 -8.14
C LEU A 585 -10.91 30.65 -7.16
N ARG A 586 -9.88 31.29 -6.59
CA ARG A 586 -10.03 32.52 -5.79
C ARG A 586 -10.62 33.66 -6.62
N ASP A 587 -10.08 33.90 -7.82
CA ASP A 587 -10.50 35.02 -8.67
C ASP A 587 -11.91 34.83 -9.25
N LYS A 588 -12.43 33.60 -9.17
CA LYS A 588 -13.83 33.24 -9.44
C LYS A 588 -14.75 33.46 -8.22
N GLY A 589 -14.20 33.59 -7.01
CA GLY A 589 -14.95 33.67 -5.75
C GLY A 589 -15.44 32.33 -5.21
N LEU A 590 -14.75 31.22 -5.51
CA LEU A 590 -15.06 29.91 -4.91
C LEU A 590 -14.46 29.81 -3.50
N GLU A 591 -15.09 29.05 -2.59
CA GLU A 591 -14.49 28.71 -1.31
C GLU A 591 -13.30 27.77 -1.53
N VAL A 592 -12.09 28.33 -1.59
CA VAL A 592 -10.83 27.60 -1.65
C VAL A 592 -9.94 27.97 -0.47
N GLN A 593 -9.33 26.96 0.14
CA GLN A 593 -8.33 27.09 1.20
C GLN A 593 -7.02 26.49 0.68
N TYR A 594 -5.89 27.13 0.95
CA TYR A 594 -4.59 26.69 0.43
C TYR A 594 -3.51 26.73 1.51
N PHE A 595 -3.02 25.53 1.86
CA PHE A 595 -1.99 25.30 2.88
C PHE A 595 -0.67 24.91 2.22
N LEU A 596 0.34 25.77 2.33
CA LEU A 596 1.69 25.52 1.84
C LEU A 596 2.60 25.16 3.02
N TYR A 597 3.23 23.99 2.99
CA TYR A 597 4.23 23.60 4.01
C TYR A 597 5.63 23.89 3.46
N GLU A 598 6.31 24.89 4.03
CA GLU A 598 7.54 25.46 3.47
C GLU A 598 8.74 24.51 3.45
N ASP A 599 8.75 23.47 4.30
CA ASP A 599 9.84 22.51 4.42
C ASP A 599 9.49 21.08 3.96
N GLU A 600 8.29 20.89 3.39
CA GLU A 600 7.83 19.61 2.85
C GLU A 600 8.07 19.50 1.33
N GLY A 601 7.92 18.28 0.82
CA GLY A 601 8.03 17.95 -0.61
C GLY A 601 6.76 17.32 -1.17
N HIS A 602 6.89 16.20 -1.87
CA HIS A 602 5.77 15.47 -2.47
C HIS A 602 4.99 14.66 -1.42
N GLY A 603 4.25 15.36 -0.57
CA GLY A 603 3.60 14.84 0.64
C GLY A 603 4.36 15.21 1.92
N PHE A 604 3.70 14.99 3.07
CA PHE A 604 4.14 15.53 4.37
C PHE A 604 4.82 14.46 5.24
N ALA A 605 6.10 14.67 5.55
CA ALA A 605 6.93 13.78 6.34
C ALA A 605 6.98 14.16 7.83
N ARG A 606 6.95 15.45 8.17
CA ARG A 606 7.06 15.93 9.56
C ARG A 606 5.76 15.65 10.33
N PRO A 607 5.81 15.03 11.53
CA PRO A 607 4.62 14.81 12.35
C PRO A 607 3.82 16.09 12.68
N PRO A 608 4.44 17.25 12.98
CA PRO A 608 3.69 18.51 13.17
C PRO A 608 2.85 18.91 11.96
N ASN A 609 3.46 18.95 10.76
CA ASN A 609 2.79 19.30 9.51
C ASN A 609 1.65 18.32 9.18
N ARG A 610 1.87 17.01 9.40
CA ARG A 610 0.83 15.97 9.23
C ARG A 610 -0.37 16.19 10.16
N LEU A 611 -0.13 16.54 11.42
CA LEU A 611 -1.19 16.76 12.42
C LEU A 611 -1.96 18.06 12.16
N ASP A 612 -1.26 19.13 11.79
CA ASP A 612 -1.84 20.40 11.35
C ASP A 612 -2.72 20.22 10.09
N PHE A 613 -2.20 19.56 9.05
CA PHE A 613 -2.96 19.19 7.86
C PHE A 613 -4.21 18.37 8.19
N CYS A 614 -4.08 17.34 9.02
CA CYS A 614 -5.22 16.55 9.46
C CYS A 614 -6.25 17.41 10.21
N SER A 615 -5.84 18.26 11.16
CA SER A 615 -6.77 19.12 11.90
C SER A 615 -7.54 20.06 10.95
N ARG A 616 -6.89 20.61 9.92
CA ARG A 616 -7.53 21.48 8.92
C ARG A 616 -8.56 20.75 8.06
N VAL A 617 -8.19 19.60 7.52
CA VAL A 617 -9.07 18.79 6.67
C VAL A 617 -10.22 18.17 7.47
N ASP A 618 -10.01 17.83 8.74
CA ASP A 618 -11.05 17.37 9.66
C ASP A 618 -12.20 18.38 9.75
N HIS A 619 -11.86 19.64 10.05
CA HIS A 619 -12.81 20.74 10.12
C HIS A 619 -13.48 21.05 8.78
N PHE A 620 -12.73 21.07 7.68
CA PHE A 620 -13.27 21.31 6.35
C PHE A 620 -14.28 20.23 5.94
N LEU A 621 -13.95 18.95 6.15
CA LEU A 621 -14.88 17.85 5.88
C LEU A 621 -16.09 17.90 6.82
N ALA A 622 -15.90 18.17 8.11
CA ALA A 622 -17.01 18.26 9.06
C ALA A 622 -17.97 19.42 8.77
N LYS A 623 -17.49 20.54 8.19
CA LYS A 623 -18.32 21.64 7.68
C LYS A 623 -19.21 21.22 6.51
N HIS A 624 -18.67 20.43 5.56
CA HIS A 624 -19.32 20.15 4.27
C HIS A 624 -20.00 18.77 4.17
N LEU A 625 -19.64 17.81 5.03
CA LEU A 625 -20.25 16.47 5.14
C LEU A 625 -21.06 16.25 6.43
N GLY A 626 -20.88 17.11 7.44
CA GLY A 626 -21.21 16.80 8.83
C GLY A 626 -20.26 15.74 9.40
N GLY A 627 -20.63 15.08 10.50
CA GLY A 627 -19.79 14.07 11.16
C GLY A 627 -19.08 14.61 12.40
N ARG A 628 -18.04 13.91 12.87
CA ARG A 628 -17.17 14.39 13.95
C ARG A 628 -16.02 15.21 13.39
N ALA A 629 -15.55 16.18 14.17
CA ALA A 629 -14.19 16.70 14.11
C ALA A 629 -13.60 16.72 15.53
N GLU A 630 -12.26 16.64 15.63
CA GLU A 630 -11.53 17.03 16.85
C GLU A 630 -11.41 18.57 16.90
N ALA A 631 -11.19 19.15 18.08
CA ALA A 631 -11.02 20.61 18.18
C ALA A 631 -9.74 21.08 17.44
N PRO A 632 -9.66 22.35 17.01
CA PRO A 632 -8.47 22.88 16.34
C PRO A 632 -7.21 22.66 17.19
N LEU A 633 -6.19 22.05 16.57
CA LEU A 633 -4.92 21.79 17.23
C LEU A 633 -3.97 22.97 16.99
N GLU A 634 -3.62 23.71 18.05
CA GLU A 634 -2.52 24.67 18.02
C GLU A 634 -1.18 23.93 17.91
N MET A 635 -0.81 23.58 16.68
CA MET A 635 0.41 22.83 16.39
C MET A 635 1.64 23.72 16.46
N GLN A 636 2.49 23.49 17.46
CA GLN A 636 3.84 24.05 17.50
C GLN A 636 4.72 23.39 16.43
N ASP A 637 5.69 24.15 15.90
CA ASP A 637 6.64 23.71 14.88
C ASP A 637 6.01 23.15 13.58
N THR A 638 4.82 23.64 13.19
CA THR A 638 4.32 23.50 11.81
C THR A 638 5.00 24.52 10.88
N SER A 639 5.25 24.15 9.62
CA SER A 639 5.78 25.04 8.57
C SER A 639 4.70 25.62 7.66
N VAL A 640 3.43 25.59 8.11
CA VAL A 640 2.29 26.00 7.30
C VAL A 640 2.24 27.51 7.09
N VAL A 641 2.25 27.91 5.83
CA VAL A 641 1.85 29.23 5.35
C VAL A 641 0.49 29.06 4.68
N ALA A 642 -0.56 29.47 5.40
CA ALA A 642 -1.89 29.54 4.83
C ALA A 642 -2.02 30.77 3.94
N LEU A 643 -2.22 30.54 2.64
CA LEU A 643 -2.40 31.62 1.66
C LEU A 643 -3.86 32.08 1.54
N HIS A 644 -4.78 31.29 2.10
CA HIS A 644 -6.16 31.68 2.41
C HIS A 644 -6.74 30.74 3.48
N GLU A 645 -7.03 31.29 4.65
CA GLU A 645 -7.92 30.71 5.66
C GLU A 645 -9.20 31.53 5.71
N TYR A 646 -10.33 30.87 5.99
CA TYR A 646 -11.55 31.57 6.39
C TYR A 646 -11.52 31.86 7.89
N GLU A 647 -12.23 32.89 8.33
CA GLU A 647 -12.37 33.23 9.75
C GLU A 647 -12.94 32.05 10.58
N SER A 648 -12.65 32.08 11.88
CA SER A 648 -12.67 30.92 12.77
C SER A 648 -14.05 30.27 12.97
N LEU A 649 -14.01 29.01 13.39
CA LEU A 649 -15.16 28.14 13.62
C LEU A 649 -15.90 28.44 14.93
N ASP A 650 -16.09 29.72 15.25
CA ASP A 650 -16.73 30.21 16.48
C ASP A 650 -18.16 29.65 16.66
N ASP A 651 -18.83 29.31 15.55
CA ASP A 651 -20.16 28.70 15.51
C ASP A 651 -20.18 27.15 15.37
N TYR A 652 -19.04 26.48 15.16
CA TYR A 652 -19.03 25.01 15.01
C TYR A 652 -19.24 24.31 16.35
N LYS A 653 -20.51 24.00 16.65
CA LYS A 653 -20.88 23.08 17.72
C LYS A 653 -20.74 21.65 17.19
N PRO A 654 -19.77 20.85 17.65
CA PRO A 654 -19.67 19.45 17.24
C PRO A 654 -20.97 18.73 17.60
N PRO A 655 -21.51 17.87 16.71
CA PRO A 655 -22.78 17.21 16.96
C PRO A 655 -22.69 16.36 18.23
N ALA A 656 -23.66 16.57 19.13
CA ALA A 656 -23.69 15.88 20.42
C ALA A 656 -23.55 14.37 20.22
N ALA A 657 -22.55 13.76 20.88
CA ALA A 657 -22.17 12.37 20.65
C ALA A 657 -23.39 11.44 20.87
N ALA A 658 -23.93 10.91 19.77
CA ALA A 658 -25.21 10.22 19.77
C ALA A 658 -25.26 9.12 20.84
N SER A 659 -26.09 9.34 21.84
CA SER A 659 -26.47 8.32 22.81
C SER A 659 -27.53 7.43 22.18
N ALA A 660 -27.47 6.12 22.44
CA ALA A 660 -28.46 5.17 21.98
C ALA A 660 -29.76 5.30 22.83
N ALA A 661 -30.46 6.42 22.68
CA ALA A 661 -31.77 6.65 23.28
C ALA A 661 -32.86 6.01 22.37
N GLY A 662 -33.59 5.03 22.92
CA GLY A 662 -34.36 4.09 22.12
C GLY A 662 -35.52 4.71 21.33
N HIS A 663 -35.57 4.41 20.03
CA HIS A 663 -36.78 4.59 19.22
C HIS A 663 -37.84 3.56 19.63
N LYS A 664 -39.00 4.03 20.09
CA LYS A 664 -40.25 3.26 19.99
C LYS A 664 -40.82 3.49 18.58
N PRO A 665 -41.11 2.44 17.79
CA PRO A 665 -41.75 2.62 16.49
C PRO A 665 -43.20 3.09 16.69
N ALA A 666 -43.62 4.06 15.90
CA ALA A 666 -44.98 4.60 15.92
C ALA A 666 -45.60 4.57 14.52
N GLY A 667 -46.70 3.84 14.36
CA GLY A 667 -47.71 4.13 13.34
C GLY A 667 -47.41 3.76 11.88
N ALA A 668 -47.15 2.48 11.57
CA ALA A 668 -47.40 1.93 10.24
C ALA A 668 -48.67 1.07 10.26
N ALA A 669 -49.84 1.70 10.04
CA ALA A 669 -51.15 1.07 10.21
C ALA A 669 -52.09 1.34 9.02
N ALA A 670 -51.82 0.69 7.88
CA ALA A 670 -52.72 0.63 6.75
C ALA A 670 -52.54 -0.68 5.95
N ALA A 671 -53.66 -1.26 5.49
CA ALA A 671 -53.76 -2.21 4.38
C ALA A 671 -52.91 -3.51 4.39
N VAL A 672 -53.16 -4.40 5.36
CA VAL A 672 -53.41 -5.82 5.03
C VAL A 672 -54.63 -6.30 5.81
N ALA A 673 -55.65 -6.77 5.09
CA ALA A 673 -56.80 -7.45 5.67
C ALA A 673 -57.29 -8.54 4.70
N THR A 674 -57.33 -9.81 5.14
CA THR A 674 -58.17 -10.94 4.69
C THR A 674 -57.66 -12.24 5.34
N ALA A 675 -58.54 -13.25 5.51
CA ALA A 675 -58.32 -14.58 6.14
C ALA A 675 -58.03 -14.54 7.66
N ALA A 676 -59.03 -14.75 8.53
CA ALA A 676 -59.70 -16.01 8.88
C ALA A 676 -58.81 -16.93 9.77
N ALA A 677 -58.95 -17.05 11.10
CA ALA A 677 -60.09 -17.17 12.03
C ALA A 677 -60.57 -18.62 12.29
N VAL A 678 -60.22 -19.17 13.46
CA VAL A 678 -60.86 -20.32 14.15
C VAL A 678 -60.90 -20.04 15.67
N ALA A 679 -61.90 -20.59 16.38
CA ALA A 679 -62.29 -20.25 17.77
C ALA A 679 -61.38 -20.79 18.90
N GLY A 680 -61.60 -20.33 20.15
CA GLY A 680 -60.95 -20.89 21.36
C GLY A 680 -61.31 -20.20 22.70
N ALA A 681 -62.40 -20.62 23.37
CA ALA A 681 -63.04 -19.94 24.50
C ALA A 681 -62.28 -19.84 25.87
N ALA A 682 -62.37 -18.64 26.47
CA ALA A 682 -62.62 -18.27 27.89
C ALA A 682 -62.25 -19.16 29.12
N ALA A 683 -61.48 -18.56 30.06
CA ALA A 683 -61.56 -18.65 31.53
C ALA A 683 -60.82 -17.40 32.11
N ALA A 684 -61.30 -16.60 33.10
CA ALA A 684 -61.67 -16.84 34.51
C ALA A 684 -60.48 -17.23 35.43
N GLY A 685 -60.22 -16.61 36.61
CA GLY A 685 -60.85 -15.47 37.31
C GLY A 685 -60.26 -15.23 38.73
N ALA A 686 -60.81 -14.25 39.48
CA ALA A 686 -60.44 -13.79 40.86
C ALA A 686 -59.11 -12.96 41.00
N LYS A 687 -58.93 -11.92 41.84
CA LYS A 687 -59.48 -11.46 43.16
C LYS A 687 -58.89 -12.20 44.38
N HIS A 688 -58.56 -11.60 45.54
CA HIS A 688 -58.70 -10.23 46.13
C HIS A 688 -57.64 -10.07 47.29
N GLU A 689 -57.48 -9.05 48.18
CA GLU A 689 -58.28 -7.87 48.65
C GLU A 689 -57.35 -6.67 49.09
N GLY A 690 -57.29 -6.27 50.38
CA GLY A 690 -56.46 -5.19 50.98
C GLY A 690 -55.83 -5.57 52.36
N GLY A 691 -55.36 -4.71 53.28
CA GLY A 691 -55.28 -3.23 53.37
C GLY A 691 -54.76 -2.77 54.77
N VAL A 692 -54.98 -1.48 55.16
CA VAL A 692 -54.92 -0.90 56.55
C VAL A 692 -53.57 -0.33 57.11
N THR A 693 -53.45 1.02 57.04
CA THR A 693 -52.86 2.03 57.98
C THR A 693 -51.45 1.97 58.60
N GLY A 694 -50.76 3.12 58.58
CA GLY A 694 -49.67 3.55 59.49
C GLY A 694 -49.08 4.90 59.05
N GLY A 695 -48.59 5.78 59.95
CA GLY A 695 -48.11 7.12 59.53
C GLY A 695 -47.37 7.98 60.57
N MET A 696 -47.08 9.23 60.17
CA MET A 696 -46.26 10.29 60.83
C MET A 696 -44.73 10.07 60.87
N GLY A 697 -43.98 11.18 60.76
CA GLY A 697 -42.52 11.24 60.92
C GLY A 697 -41.83 12.37 60.14
N LEU A 698 -41.69 13.57 60.71
CA LEU A 698 -40.83 14.63 60.17
C LEU A 698 -39.44 14.64 60.85
N GLY A 699 -38.40 15.06 60.12
CA GLY A 699 -37.46 16.05 60.67
C GLY A 699 -35.95 15.81 60.64
N ARG A 700 -35.31 16.49 59.66
CA ARG A 700 -34.00 17.19 59.75
C ARG A 700 -32.65 16.44 59.85
N LYS A 701 -31.64 17.20 59.41
CA LYS A 701 -30.17 17.09 59.60
C LYS A 701 -29.83 16.92 61.10
N VAL A 702 -28.66 16.43 61.55
CA VAL A 702 -27.27 16.71 61.13
C VAL A 702 -26.39 15.45 61.32
N GLY A 703 -25.29 15.31 60.56
CA GLY A 703 -24.36 14.16 60.66
C GLY A 703 -23.04 14.44 61.38
N LEU A 704 -22.17 13.43 61.48
CA LEU A 704 -20.76 13.53 61.87
C LEU A 704 -19.93 12.41 61.21
N ALA A 705 -18.59 12.47 61.29
CA ALA A 705 -17.68 11.60 60.53
C ALA A 705 -16.84 10.65 61.41
N VAL A 706 -16.65 9.42 60.91
CA VAL A 706 -15.60 8.42 61.21
C VAL A 706 -15.48 7.59 59.90
N GLY A 707 -14.33 7.10 59.39
CA GLY A 707 -12.94 7.08 59.83
C GLY A 707 -12.31 5.71 59.48
N VAL A 708 -10.95 5.60 59.48
CA VAL A 708 -10.17 4.32 59.37
C VAL A 708 -10.11 3.67 57.96
N PRO A 709 -8.94 3.19 57.45
CA PRO A 709 -7.54 3.59 57.69
C PRO A 709 -6.70 3.74 56.38
N ALA A 710 -5.40 4.03 56.51
CA ALA A 710 -4.44 4.00 55.40
C ALA A 710 -3.59 2.71 55.38
N ALA A 711 -3.87 1.83 54.42
CA ALA A 711 -3.00 0.78 53.84
C ALA A 711 -3.65 0.37 52.49
N VAL A 712 -2.95 0.11 51.39
CA VAL A 712 -1.56 -0.32 51.20
C VAL A 712 -0.82 0.64 50.26
N LEU A 713 0.32 1.20 50.71
CA LEU A 713 1.22 2.01 49.88
C LEU A 713 2.68 1.53 50.01
N ALA A 714 2.87 0.21 50.00
CA ALA A 714 4.16 -0.47 50.07
C ALA A 714 4.04 -1.86 49.41
N GLY A 715 4.13 -1.94 48.08
CA GLY A 715 3.88 -3.20 47.35
C GLY A 715 4.51 -3.36 45.97
N ALA A 716 5.33 -2.39 45.50
CA ALA A 716 5.85 -2.38 44.13
C ALA A 716 7.39 -2.26 44.02
N ALA A 717 8.12 -2.51 45.12
CA ALA A 717 9.59 -2.31 45.20
C ALA A 717 10.38 -3.57 45.61
N ALA A 718 9.73 -4.73 45.76
CA ALA A 718 10.32 -5.92 46.40
C ALA A 718 10.55 -7.13 45.49
N LEU A 719 10.20 -7.07 44.19
CA LEU A 719 10.34 -8.20 43.26
C LEU A 719 11.43 -8.01 42.18
N ALA A 720 12.14 -6.88 42.16
CA ALA A 720 13.18 -6.55 41.18
C ALA A 720 14.61 -6.95 41.60
N VAL A 721 14.79 -7.58 42.77
CA VAL A 721 16.11 -7.82 43.39
C VAL A 721 16.47 -9.32 43.49
N ALA A 722 15.50 -10.22 43.30
CA ALA A 722 15.66 -11.65 43.60
C ALA A 722 16.28 -12.51 42.47
N VAL A 723 16.45 -11.99 41.25
CA VAL A 723 16.91 -12.77 40.07
C VAL A 723 18.28 -12.31 39.54
N LEU A 724 18.78 -11.13 39.93
CA LEU A 724 20.05 -10.57 39.45
C LEU A 724 21.28 -10.85 40.35
N ARG A 725 21.23 -11.91 41.18
CA ARG A 725 22.38 -12.37 41.99
C ARG A 725 22.46 -13.90 42.05
N GLY A 726 22.81 -14.51 40.92
CA GLY A 726 23.04 -15.95 40.86
C GLY A 726 23.62 -16.42 39.53
N LEU A 727 24.95 -16.26 39.35
CA LEU A 727 25.90 -17.20 38.74
C LEU A 727 27.17 -16.49 38.25
N SER A 728 28.32 -16.95 38.72
CA SER A 728 29.67 -16.62 38.23
C SER A 728 30.65 -17.67 38.83
N PRO A 729 31.84 -17.91 38.25
CA PRO A 729 31.95 -18.76 37.06
C PRO A 729 32.89 -19.96 37.27
N ARG A 730 33.04 -20.79 36.22
CA ARG A 730 33.96 -21.94 36.05
C ARG A 730 33.56 -23.25 36.76
N ARG A 731 33.31 -24.29 35.96
CA ARG A 731 34.43 -25.11 35.46
C ARG A 731 34.26 -25.37 33.96
#